data_AF-A0AAE2V8H7-F1
#
_entry.id   AF-A0AAE2V8H7-F1
#
_cell.length_a   1.000
_cell.length_b   1.000
_cell.length_c   1.000
_cell.angle_alpha   90.00
_cell.angle_beta   90.00
_cell.angle_gamma   90.00
#
_symmetry.space_group_name_H-M   'P 1'
#
loop_
_entity.id
_entity.type
_entity.pdbx_description
1 polymer ?
#
loop_
_entity_poly.entity_id
_entity_poly.type
_entity_poly.pdbx_seq_one_letter_code
_entity_poly.pdbx_strand_id
1 'polypeptide(L)'
;MDYVIGDAKQAFIRNLVTTEAQADHLLAGFHKMGVNGIRVPIFPAGTDPNKPMFTYFFEQAVEQGFHIFANPAQGSGGHRIACGTLEAAGLYPVKDDPVATQTLINTIQDFANEYPCKWINAFNEDAKSDVLWSVDQINTIYSTLENNLNGAEQVGPCVWGIPASIQVLETTGISDNITVATTHNLGFNHDQWDDFIALAKAKNLPVWDSECNHNDKYGTGTRLEAALKNNVDGIVLYDSWVNINFSNGSINNAMREQMDLYLNGGLPQTLPYFEGFEDGIGDWQQSYDDDFDWSVGSGYTDSVSTGPSEASQGDQYLLVEGHDGGQHAETSLACAFDLTNETQVVMQFDYHMTGNDIGTLDVDVFDGTVWTNSVWTLSGEQQSDELDAWRKAEVDLTPFAGNSHVSVRFRYKKKQWAYGDPAIDNIVVMDAANTAPTADQSTLTVDAGLSSEIVLAGSDAEENQLTYALNSQPAHGVLSGTAPNLIYTPANGYLGTDSFTFTVNDGALDSAPATVLMTVVPSASVFDASPDNTTIIHNGSEGTVSGTPGELSYLSPLVNYNNGGIVSTQTINELNGRPLTNDDRVVMKLSVSGISGTLKANGIRFGMSDYTTWGESEGESMLIQLSPTNTSSDISIYTDSFQDVGETGDSASNDELYDGFEVTLVADVNGYQFTLTGLGNTSPLIISGVFSGSEFVDYFGNGHFLYQAQRYNSTTEPLVSTITEASISISQQATVDPYTQWVAENFAGASEDADTSDSGNPDGDSLNNLMEWALATNPMASDQPTLTSHQEGDHFVVTFYRRDPSITGIDVFASWAPSVTSEVWQLDGNGLTESSLGWTNGIEKVSASIPLSDDKGFIRINTQTIIEN
;
A
#
# COMPACT_ATOMS: atom_id res chain seq x y z
N MET A 1 13.31 20.59 -6.76
CA MET A 1 14.53 20.17 -6.03
C MET A 1 15.28 21.42 -5.65
N ASP A 2 15.62 21.60 -4.37
CA ASP A 2 16.03 22.91 -3.86
C ASP A 2 17.53 23.14 -4.00
N TYR A 3 18.32 22.06 -3.93
CA TYR A 3 19.78 22.15 -3.96
C TYR A 3 20.43 21.10 -4.87
N VAL A 4 21.24 21.60 -5.79
CA VAL A 4 22.14 20.78 -6.61
C VAL A 4 23.56 21.26 -6.33
N ILE A 5 24.40 20.34 -5.85
CA ILE A 5 25.73 20.66 -5.32
C ILE A 5 26.79 19.96 -6.18
N GLY A 6 27.69 20.74 -6.79
CA GLY A 6 28.85 20.20 -7.50
C GLY A 6 29.94 19.72 -6.53
N ASP A 7 30.69 18.67 -6.87
CA ASP A 7 31.72 18.13 -5.99
C ASP A 7 33.14 18.51 -6.43
N ALA A 8 33.85 19.28 -5.61
CA ALA A 8 35.26 19.62 -5.81
C ALA A 8 36.21 18.76 -4.94
N LYS A 9 35.67 17.90 -4.06
CA LYS A 9 36.41 17.22 -2.96
C LYS A 9 37.66 16.49 -3.44
N GLN A 10 37.54 15.64 -4.47
CA GLN A 10 38.66 14.83 -4.97
C GLN A 10 39.71 15.63 -5.74
N ALA A 11 39.35 16.76 -6.36
CA ALA A 11 40.31 17.63 -7.07
C ALA A 11 41.36 18.22 -6.11
N PHE A 12 40.93 18.66 -4.92
CA PHE A 12 41.81 19.19 -3.88
C PHE A 12 42.56 18.08 -3.13
N ILE A 13 41.90 16.97 -2.78
CA ILE A 13 42.58 15.80 -2.16
C ILE A 13 43.75 15.31 -3.02
N ARG A 14 43.62 15.36 -4.35
CA ARG A 14 44.66 14.90 -5.31
C ARG A 14 45.61 16.01 -5.77
N ASN A 15 45.49 17.24 -5.24
CA ASN A 15 46.28 18.42 -5.61
C ASN A 15 46.29 18.70 -7.13
N LEU A 16 45.12 18.63 -7.77
CA LEU A 16 44.98 18.82 -9.22
C LEU A 16 44.71 20.29 -9.61
N VAL A 17 44.16 21.08 -8.68
CA VAL A 17 44.02 22.53 -8.82
C VAL A 17 45.25 23.18 -8.20
N THR A 18 46.09 23.80 -9.04
CA THR A 18 47.43 24.29 -8.66
C THR A 18 47.68 25.76 -9.02
N THR A 19 46.79 26.40 -9.78
CA THR A 19 46.85 27.82 -10.12
C THR A 19 45.46 28.46 -10.01
N GLU A 20 45.43 29.77 -9.76
CA GLU A 20 44.19 30.57 -9.64
C GLU A 20 43.30 30.38 -10.87
N ALA A 21 43.87 30.46 -12.08
CA ALA A 21 43.14 30.21 -13.32
C ALA A 21 42.51 28.80 -13.42
N GLN A 22 43.07 27.76 -12.80
CA GLN A 22 42.43 26.44 -12.75
C GLN A 22 41.24 26.43 -11.79
N ALA A 23 41.32 27.16 -10.68
CA ALA A 23 40.21 27.35 -9.75
C ALA A 23 39.07 28.17 -10.40
N ASP A 24 39.41 29.26 -11.10
CA ASP A 24 38.45 30.10 -11.82
C ASP A 24 37.71 29.29 -12.92
N HIS A 25 38.44 28.48 -13.68
CA HIS A 25 37.84 27.59 -14.68
C HIS A 25 36.99 26.48 -14.07
N LEU A 26 37.33 26.00 -12.87
CA LEU A 26 36.51 25.03 -12.13
C LEU A 26 35.17 25.66 -11.71
N LEU A 27 35.20 26.87 -11.14
CA LEU A 27 33.99 27.64 -10.79
C LEU A 27 33.14 27.98 -12.02
N ALA A 28 33.76 28.42 -13.11
CA ALA A 28 33.07 28.67 -14.37
C ALA A 28 32.45 27.40 -15.00
N GLY A 29 32.97 26.22 -14.67
CA GLY A 29 32.36 24.94 -15.03
C GLY A 29 31.15 24.60 -14.16
N PHE A 30 31.23 24.86 -12.85
CA PHE A 30 30.09 24.66 -11.94
C PHE A 30 28.91 25.58 -12.28
N HIS A 31 29.13 26.86 -12.60
CA HIS A 31 28.06 27.75 -13.11
C HIS A 31 27.36 27.17 -14.33
N LYS A 32 28.11 26.62 -15.29
CA LYS A 32 27.54 25.98 -16.49
C LYS A 32 26.81 24.67 -16.20
N MET A 33 26.98 24.09 -15.02
CA MET A 33 26.23 22.93 -14.56
C MET A 33 24.95 23.33 -13.80
N GLY A 34 24.61 24.61 -13.68
CA GLY A 34 23.43 25.06 -12.93
C GLY A 34 23.44 24.70 -11.44
N VAL A 35 24.59 24.31 -10.86
CA VAL A 35 24.67 23.94 -9.44
C VAL A 35 24.64 25.19 -8.57
N ASN A 36 23.89 25.16 -7.47
CA ASN A 36 23.76 26.28 -6.54
C ASN A 36 24.66 26.13 -5.29
N GLY A 37 25.35 25.00 -5.15
CA GLY A 37 26.38 24.79 -4.13
C GLY A 37 27.60 24.01 -4.60
N ILE A 38 28.64 24.01 -3.78
CA ILE A 38 29.90 23.28 -4.00
C ILE A 38 30.29 22.50 -2.73
N ARG A 39 30.64 21.24 -2.91
CA ARG A 39 31.19 20.38 -1.85
C ARG A 39 32.72 20.45 -1.77
N VAL A 40 33.23 20.65 -0.56
CA VAL A 40 34.68 20.80 -0.25
C VAL A 40 35.18 19.82 0.81
N PRO A 41 36.49 19.44 0.80
CA PRO A 41 37.06 18.53 1.79
C PRO A 41 37.42 19.25 3.11
N ILE A 42 37.15 18.59 4.23
CA ILE A 42 37.79 18.88 5.52
C ILE A 42 38.97 17.92 5.70
N PHE A 43 40.17 18.48 5.87
CA PHE A 43 41.41 17.70 6.02
C PHE A 43 41.77 17.46 7.50
N PRO A 44 42.40 16.32 7.84
CA PRO A 44 43.16 16.20 9.08
C PRO A 44 44.19 17.34 9.24
N ALA A 45 44.46 17.72 10.48
CA ALA A 45 45.31 18.87 10.79
C ALA A 45 46.72 18.75 10.14
N GLY A 46 47.03 19.66 9.22
CA GLY A 46 48.33 19.72 8.55
C GLY A 46 48.52 18.77 7.35
N THR A 47 47.46 18.10 6.86
CA THR A 47 47.54 17.18 5.70
C THR A 47 46.97 17.75 4.40
N ASP A 48 46.53 19.01 4.37
CA ASP A 48 46.08 19.68 3.15
C ASP A 48 47.22 19.76 2.11
N PRO A 49 47.06 19.20 0.90
CA PRO A 49 48.11 19.21 -0.11
C PRO A 49 48.50 20.61 -0.64
N ASN A 50 47.57 21.59 -0.61
CA ASN A 50 47.77 22.92 -1.19
C ASN A 50 46.80 23.96 -0.60
N LYS A 51 46.86 24.16 0.72
CA LYS A 51 45.98 25.09 1.45
C LYS A 51 45.81 26.47 0.81
N PRO A 52 46.85 27.16 0.30
CA PRO A 52 46.68 28.47 -0.35
C PRO A 52 45.74 28.44 -1.56
N MET A 53 45.78 27.38 -2.36
CA MET A 53 44.90 27.24 -3.53
C MET A 53 43.49 26.82 -3.13
N PHE A 54 43.35 26.02 -2.07
CA PHE A 54 42.06 25.70 -1.48
C PHE A 54 41.37 26.96 -0.92
N THR A 55 42.10 27.79 -0.16
CA THR A 55 41.60 29.08 0.34
C THR A 55 41.15 30.00 -0.81
N TYR A 56 41.98 30.17 -1.85
CA TYR A 56 41.61 30.97 -3.03
C TYR A 56 40.30 30.49 -3.68
N PHE A 57 40.19 29.18 -3.95
CA PHE A 57 38.99 28.61 -4.54
C PHE A 57 37.75 28.80 -3.64
N PHE A 58 37.89 28.59 -2.33
CA PHE A 58 36.81 28.79 -1.37
C PHE A 58 36.33 30.25 -1.35
N GLU A 59 37.25 31.21 -1.26
CA GLU A 59 36.94 32.65 -1.26
C GLU A 59 36.22 33.06 -2.55
N GLN A 60 36.69 32.59 -3.71
CA GLN A 60 36.06 32.87 -5.00
C GLN A 60 34.71 32.15 -5.18
N ALA A 61 34.53 30.96 -4.63
CA ALA A 61 33.23 30.27 -4.65
C ALA A 61 32.17 31.05 -3.87
N VAL A 62 32.52 31.53 -2.67
CA VAL A 62 31.63 32.33 -1.82
C VAL A 62 31.36 33.72 -2.44
N GLU A 63 32.38 34.37 -3.01
CA GLU A 63 32.21 35.66 -3.72
C GLU A 63 31.26 35.53 -4.94
N GLN A 64 31.27 34.39 -5.61
CA GLN A 64 30.36 34.07 -6.72
C GLN A 64 29.00 33.53 -6.28
N GLY A 65 28.72 33.48 -4.98
CA GLY A 65 27.40 33.16 -4.42
C GLY A 65 27.10 31.66 -4.20
N PHE A 66 28.06 30.76 -4.46
CA PHE A 66 27.84 29.33 -4.21
C PHE A 66 27.65 29.04 -2.71
N HIS A 67 26.66 28.21 -2.39
CA HIS A 67 26.54 27.63 -1.06
C HIS A 67 27.62 26.56 -0.84
N ILE A 68 28.38 26.67 0.26
CA ILE A 68 29.42 25.68 0.55
C ILE A 68 28.91 24.59 1.49
N PHE A 69 29.08 23.33 1.07
CA PHE A 69 28.93 22.14 1.91
C PHE A 69 30.32 21.53 2.19
N ALA A 70 30.71 21.37 3.44
CA ALA A 70 31.98 20.75 3.79
C ALA A 70 31.81 19.41 4.51
N ASN A 71 32.58 18.39 4.11
CA ASN A 71 32.68 17.15 4.86
C ASN A 71 34.08 16.51 4.79
N PRO A 72 34.45 15.63 5.73
CA PRO A 72 35.77 15.03 5.79
C PRO A 72 36.28 14.39 4.50
N ALA A 73 37.58 14.54 4.27
CA ALA A 73 38.27 14.03 3.10
C ALA A 73 38.35 12.49 3.09
N GLN A 74 37.99 11.90 1.95
CA GLN A 74 37.95 10.45 1.66
C GLN A 74 36.92 9.64 2.49
N GLY A 75 36.64 8.42 2.03
CA GLY A 75 35.91 7.41 2.80
C GLY A 75 36.61 7.09 4.12
N SER A 76 35.81 6.92 5.18
CA SER A 76 36.26 6.94 6.57
C SER A 76 36.87 8.28 7.02
N GLY A 77 36.26 9.38 6.59
CA GLY A 77 36.84 10.70 6.76
C GLY A 77 36.89 11.20 8.21
N GLY A 78 35.87 10.91 9.03
CA GLY A 78 35.89 11.26 10.46
C GLY A 78 37.01 10.52 11.20
N HIS A 79 37.13 9.22 10.92
CA HIS A 79 38.18 8.32 11.43
C HIS A 79 39.58 8.79 11.01
N ARG A 80 39.76 9.25 9.77
CA ARG A 80 41.01 9.83 9.25
C ARG A 80 41.42 11.11 9.97
N ILE A 81 40.47 12.01 10.24
CA ILE A 81 40.72 13.21 11.04
C ILE A 81 41.14 12.82 12.46
N ALA A 82 40.41 11.91 13.10
CA ALA A 82 40.73 11.43 14.45
C ALA A 82 42.10 10.70 14.53
N CYS A 83 42.52 10.04 13.45
CA CYS A 83 43.85 9.47 13.32
C CYS A 83 44.95 10.45 12.84
N GLY A 84 44.59 11.68 12.49
CA GLY A 84 45.54 12.70 12.00
C GLY A 84 46.19 12.36 10.64
N THR A 85 45.50 11.60 9.78
CA THR A 85 46.10 11.04 8.55
C THR A 85 45.10 10.90 7.40
N LEU A 86 45.53 11.27 6.18
CA LEU A 86 44.82 10.91 4.94
C LEU A 86 45.20 9.52 4.41
N GLU A 87 46.24 8.90 4.96
CA GLU A 87 46.75 7.61 4.52
C GLU A 87 46.21 6.47 5.38
N ALA A 88 45.71 5.41 4.73
CA ALA A 88 45.16 4.23 5.41
C ALA A 88 46.18 3.53 6.33
N ALA A 89 47.47 3.65 6.02
CA ALA A 89 48.56 3.07 6.82
C ALA A 89 48.76 3.72 8.20
N GLY A 90 48.14 4.88 8.47
CA GLY A 90 48.20 5.56 9.76
C GLY A 90 46.97 5.36 10.66
N LEU A 91 45.97 4.59 10.21
CA LEU A 91 44.73 4.40 10.96
C LEU A 91 44.94 3.45 12.15
N TYR A 92 44.45 3.85 13.32
CA TYR A 92 44.31 3.01 14.53
C TYR A 92 42.82 2.82 14.86
N PRO A 93 42.42 1.81 15.65
CA PRO A 93 41.00 1.60 15.97
C PRO A 93 40.42 2.78 16.76
N VAL A 94 39.27 3.32 16.33
CA VAL A 94 38.56 4.41 17.03
C VAL A 94 37.14 3.97 17.35
N LYS A 95 36.99 3.35 18.54
CA LYS A 95 35.73 3.12 19.26
C LYS A 95 35.98 3.43 20.74
N ASP A 96 35.08 4.19 21.36
CA ASP A 96 35.14 4.64 22.76
C ASP A 96 36.44 5.40 23.15
N ASP A 97 37.15 5.99 22.17
CA ASP A 97 38.33 6.82 22.40
C ASP A 97 37.93 8.32 22.51
N PRO A 98 38.05 8.94 23.70
CA PRO A 98 37.66 10.33 23.91
C PRO A 98 38.66 11.34 23.29
N VAL A 99 39.93 10.95 23.08
CA VAL A 99 40.94 11.82 22.45
C VAL A 99 40.67 11.89 20.94
N ALA A 100 40.39 10.74 20.33
CA ALA A 100 39.97 10.65 18.94
C ALA A 100 38.68 11.45 18.68
N THR A 101 37.68 11.29 19.56
CA THR A 101 36.41 12.05 19.55
C THR A 101 36.64 13.57 19.60
N GLN A 102 37.44 14.05 20.57
CA GLN A 102 37.73 15.48 20.69
C GLN A 102 38.56 16.01 19.51
N THR A 103 39.45 15.19 18.93
CA THR A 103 40.26 15.57 17.76
C THR A 103 39.39 15.82 16.53
N LEU A 104 38.36 14.99 16.32
CA LEU A 104 37.36 15.23 15.27
C LEU A 104 36.58 16.52 15.52
N ILE A 105 35.97 16.67 16.71
CA ILE A 105 35.18 17.87 17.07
C ILE A 105 35.99 19.16 16.86
N ASN A 106 37.22 19.21 17.38
CA ASN A 106 38.08 20.39 17.25
C ASN A 106 38.41 20.70 15.79
N THR A 107 38.72 19.69 14.97
CA THR A 107 39.08 19.91 13.56
C THR A 107 37.90 20.43 12.75
N ILE A 108 36.68 19.94 13.02
CA ILE A 108 35.46 20.45 12.37
C ILE A 108 35.18 21.91 12.80
N GLN A 109 35.33 22.23 14.09
CA GLN A 109 35.15 23.60 14.61
C GLN A 109 36.22 24.57 14.05
N ASP A 110 37.49 24.18 14.05
CA ASP A 110 38.58 24.98 13.49
C ASP A 110 38.35 25.25 11.99
N PHE A 111 37.91 24.23 11.24
CA PHE A 111 37.53 24.41 9.83
C PHE A 111 36.36 25.39 9.66
N ALA A 112 35.28 25.25 10.43
CA ALA A 112 34.11 26.12 10.33
C ALA A 112 34.42 27.60 10.68
N ASN A 113 35.37 27.81 11.60
CA ASN A 113 35.85 29.14 11.97
C ASN A 113 36.76 29.78 10.90
N GLU A 114 37.55 28.97 10.18
CA GLU A 114 38.41 29.45 9.08
C GLU A 114 37.66 29.61 7.75
N TYR A 115 36.67 28.74 7.52
CA TYR A 115 35.91 28.61 6.27
C TYR A 115 34.40 28.59 6.55
N PRO A 116 33.73 29.77 6.61
CA PRO A 116 32.29 29.85 6.90
C PRO A 116 31.44 29.17 5.81
N CYS A 117 30.91 27.99 6.12
CA CYS A 117 30.10 27.19 5.19
C CYS A 117 28.59 27.44 5.41
N LYS A 118 27.76 26.99 4.46
CA LYS A 118 26.31 26.87 4.70
C LYS A 118 26.01 25.56 5.42
N TRP A 119 26.64 24.46 5.02
CA TRP A 119 26.46 23.14 5.62
C TRP A 119 27.77 22.46 5.96
N ILE A 120 27.79 21.71 7.08
CA ILE A 120 28.92 20.89 7.50
C ILE A 120 28.43 19.53 8.00
N ASN A 121 29.14 18.45 7.63
CA ASN A 121 29.05 17.17 8.32
C ASN A 121 30.39 16.81 8.97
N ALA A 122 30.35 16.13 10.13
CA ALA A 122 31.50 15.61 10.83
C ALA A 122 32.04 14.28 10.28
N PHE A 123 31.33 13.64 9.35
CA PHE A 123 31.64 12.29 8.87
C PHE A 123 31.61 12.15 7.33
N ASN A 124 32.27 11.11 6.83
CA ASN A 124 32.17 10.69 5.44
C ASN A 124 32.35 9.16 5.37
N GLU A 125 31.23 8.46 5.20
CA GLU A 125 31.08 7.00 5.12
C GLU A 125 31.24 6.20 6.42
N ASP A 126 31.74 6.79 7.52
CA ASP A 126 32.12 6.08 8.75
C ASP A 126 31.19 6.18 9.95
N ALA A 127 30.17 7.04 9.95
CA ALA A 127 29.24 7.20 11.09
C ALA A 127 28.27 6.01 11.32
N LYS A 128 28.62 4.79 10.87
CA LYS A 128 27.78 3.59 11.05
C LYS A 128 27.74 3.18 12.51
N SER A 129 26.54 3.15 13.08
CA SER A 129 26.28 2.91 14.50
C SER A 129 26.98 1.65 15.02
N ASP A 130 27.77 1.83 16.06
CA ASP A 130 28.49 0.79 16.82
C ASP A 130 29.58 0.02 16.05
N VAL A 131 29.92 0.41 14.81
CA VAL A 131 30.95 -0.24 13.99
C VAL A 131 32.34 0.32 14.28
N LEU A 132 32.58 1.57 13.89
CA LEU A 132 33.76 2.32 14.30
C LEU A 132 33.39 3.10 15.56
N TRP A 133 32.50 4.08 15.41
CA TRP A 133 32.04 4.93 16.50
C TRP A 133 30.91 4.25 17.29
N SER A 134 30.94 4.31 18.63
CA SER A 134 29.77 3.92 19.43
C SER A 134 28.65 4.96 19.32
N VAL A 135 27.41 4.55 19.58
CA VAL A 135 26.22 5.43 19.53
C VAL A 135 26.41 6.69 20.40
N ASP A 136 26.94 6.52 21.62
CA ASP A 136 27.22 7.63 22.53
C ASP A 136 28.29 8.58 21.98
N GLN A 137 29.32 8.08 21.28
CA GLN A 137 30.30 8.94 20.59
C GLN A 137 29.65 9.74 19.47
N ILE A 138 28.84 9.11 18.62
CA ILE A 138 28.15 9.79 17.51
C ILE A 138 27.26 10.91 18.07
N ASN A 139 26.42 10.60 19.07
CA ASN A 139 25.57 11.57 19.76
C ASN A 139 26.39 12.73 20.37
N THR A 140 27.52 12.42 21.01
CA THR A 140 28.41 13.43 21.60
C THR A 140 29.01 14.34 20.54
N ILE A 141 29.40 13.81 19.38
CA ILE A 141 29.98 14.58 18.28
C ILE A 141 28.94 15.53 17.68
N TYR A 142 27.73 15.05 17.36
CA TYR A 142 26.69 15.91 16.80
C TYR A 142 26.23 16.98 17.80
N SER A 143 25.86 16.61 19.03
CA SER A 143 25.40 17.57 20.04
C SER A 143 26.48 18.58 20.50
N THR A 144 27.77 18.27 20.41
CA THR A 144 28.84 19.24 20.71
C THR A 144 29.08 20.23 19.56
N LEU A 145 28.84 19.80 18.32
CA LEU A 145 28.98 20.66 17.14
C LEU A 145 27.75 21.56 16.93
N GLU A 146 26.57 21.16 17.41
CA GLU A 146 25.35 21.97 17.36
C GLU A 146 25.60 23.41 17.87
N ASN A 147 25.21 24.41 17.06
CA ASN A 147 25.43 25.84 17.29
C ASN A 147 26.91 26.31 17.41
N ASN A 148 27.90 25.41 17.26
CA ASN A 148 29.34 25.71 17.38
C ASN A 148 30.09 25.68 16.02
N LEU A 149 29.36 25.77 14.91
CA LEU A 149 29.88 25.69 13.53
C LEU A 149 29.92 27.06 12.82
N ASN A 150 30.11 28.17 13.55
CA ASN A 150 30.24 29.53 13.00
C ASN A 150 29.06 29.94 12.07
N GLY A 151 27.85 29.47 12.39
CA GLY A 151 26.64 29.74 11.61
C GLY A 151 26.33 28.73 10.49
N ALA A 152 27.22 27.77 10.22
CA ALA A 152 26.91 26.65 9.33
C ALA A 152 25.90 25.70 9.98
N GLU A 153 24.95 25.23 9.18
CA GLU A 153 24.00 24.18 9.54
C GLU A 153 24.69 22.81 9.55
N GLN A 154 24.29 21.93 10.46
CA GLN A 154 24.82 20.57 10.51
C GLN A 154 23.95 19.63 9.66
N VAL A 155 24.57 18.79 8.84
CA VAL A 155 23.88 17.80 7.99
C VAL A 155 24.46 16.41 8.24
N GLY A 156 23.69 15.35 8.01
CA GLY A 156 24.21 14.01 8.23
C GLY A 156 23.19 12.88 8.08
N PRO A 157 23.64 11.62 8.17
CA PRO A 157 24.98 11.22 8.59
C PRO A 157 26.05 11.09 7.48
N CYS A 158 25.71 11.20 6.18
CA CYS A 158 26.61 10.92 5.04
C CYS A 158 27.30 9.54 5.15
N VAL A 159 26.56 8.49 5.51
CA VAL A 159 27.10 7.12 5.58
C VAL A 159 26.96 6.38 4.25
N TRP A 160 27.79 5.36 4.10
CA TRP A 160 27.80 4.46 2.96
C TRP A 160 26.52 3.59 2.95
N GLY A 161 25.46 4.06 2.29
CA GLY A 161 24.23 3.33 1.93
C GLY A 161 22.96 3.75 2.66
N ILE A 162 21.84 3.74 1.94
CA ILE A 162 20.48 4.05 2.44
C ILE A 162 20.14 3.28 3.74
N PRO A 163 20.24 1.93 3.82
CA PRO A 163 19.95 1.21 5.07
C PRO A 163 20.89 1.56 6.23
N ALA A 164 22.12 2.00 5.95
CA ALA A 164 23.01 2.48 7.00
C ALA A 164 22.57 3.87 7.50
N SER A 165 22.05 4.73 6.61
CA SER A 165 21.48 6.03 7.02
C SER A 165 20.21 5.85 7.85
N ILE A 166 19.32 4.93 7.46
CA ILE A 166 18.15 4.52 8.25
C ILE A 166 18.59 4.07 9.64
N GLN A 167 19.49 3.07 9.73
CA GLN A 167 20.00 2.55 11.00
C GLN A 167 20.55 3.66 11.90
N VAL A 168 21.31 4.62 11.36
CA VAL A 168 21.86 5.73 12.16
C VAL A 168 20.75 6.65 12.67
N LEU A 169 19.77 7.03 11.86
CA LEU A 169 18.64 7.86 12.32
C LEU A 169 17.73 7.14 13.35
N GLU A 170 17.64 5.81 13.31
CA GLU A 170 16.87 5.03 14.29
C GLU A 170 17.61 4.84 15.63
N THR A 171 18.92 4.59 15.57
CA THR A 171 19.73 4.19 16.73
C THR A 171 20.43 5.35 17.45
N THR A 172 20.47 6.54 16.85
CA THR A 172 21.17 7.72 17.38
C THR A 172 20.22 8.90 17.55
N GLY A 173 20.64 9.90 18.35
CA GLY A 173 19.88 11.14 18.57
C GLY A 173 20.17 12.24 17.55
N ILE A 174 20.93 11.97 16.47
CA ILE A 174 21.45 13.04 15.59
C ILE A 174 20.36 13.85 14.90
N SER A 175 19.14 13.31 14.75
CA SER A 175 17.99 14.02 14.20
C SER A 175 17.67 15.32 14.94
N ASP A 176 18.03 15.42 16.23
CA ASP A 176 17.81 16.63 17.03
C ASP A 176 18.89 17.71 16.79
N ASN A 177 20.00 17.37 16.12
CA ASN A 177 21.14 18.27 15.89
C ASN A 177 21.40 18.60 14.40
N ILE A 178 20.75 17.90 13.46
CA ILE A 178 20.90 18.11 12.01
C ILE A 178 19.72 18.88 11.41
N THR A 179 19.97 19.53 10.27
CA THR A 179 18.98 20.25 9.46
C THR A 179 18.60 19.52 8.17
N VAL A 180 19.40 18.54 7.76
CA VAL A 180 19.20 17.72 6.56
C VAL A 180 19.63 16.28 6.86
N ALA A 181 18.76 15.32 6.54
CA ALA A 181 19.05 13.89 6.55
C ALA A 181 19.76 13.49 5.26
N THR A 182 20.90 12.82 5.34
CA THR A 182 21.75 12.54 4.16
C THR A 182 22.20 11.09 4.05
N THR A 183 22.29 10.59 2.82
CA THR A 183 22.80 9.25 2.50
C THR A 183 23.75 9.29 1.33
N HIS A 184 24.64 8.30 1.22
CA HIS A 184 25.36 8.04 -0.04
C HIS A 184 24.60 6.93 -0.75
N ASN A 185 23.86 7.24 -1.82
CA ASN A 185 23.30 6.19 -2.66
C ASN A 185 24.44 5.40 -3.30
N LEU A 186 24.32 4.07 -3.35
CA LEU A 186 25.36 3.17 -3.82
C LEU A 186 25.14 2.72 -5.27
N GLY A 187 23.94 2.96 -5.80
CA GLY A 187 23.46 2.36 -7.04
C GLY A 187 22.88 0.98 -6.79
N PHE A 188 22.29 0.76 -5.62
CA PHE A 188 21.52 -0.42 -5.19
C PHE A 188 20.76 -0.09 -3.91
N ASN A 189 19.78 -0.92 -3.54
CA ASN A 189 18.79 -0.67 -2.47
C ASN A 189 17.92 0.58 -2.73
N HIS A 190 17.61 0.87 -4.00
CA HIS A 190 16.77 2.01 -4.39
C HIS A 190 15.31 1.88 -3.92
N ASP A 191 14.87 0.67 -3.60
CA ASP A 191 13.61 0.31 -2.94
C ASP A 191 13.48 0.85 -1.51
N GLN A 192 14.59 1.20 -0.86
CA GLN A 192 14.60 1.70 0.53
C GLN A 192 14.54 3.23 0.64
N TRP A 193 14.37 3.95 -0.47
CA TRP A 193 14.22 5.41 -0.45
C TRP A 193 12.97 5.84 0.32
N ASP A 194 11.83 5.18 0.12
CA ASP A 194 10.57 5.47 0.82
C ASP A 194 10.72 5.36 2.35
N ASP A 195 11.37 4.30 2.84
CA ASP A 195 11.64 4.11 4.28
C ASP A 195 12.50 5.26 4.84
N PHE A 196 13.56 5.65 4.13
CA PHE A 196 14.45 6.72 4.55
C PHE A 196 13.76 8.09 4.53
N ILE A 197 12.95 8.36 3.51
CA ILE A 197 12.16 9.59 3.37
C ILE A 197 11.07 9.66 4.43
N ALA A 198 10.35 8.57 4.70
CA ALA A 198 9.35 8.51 5.76
C ALA A 198 9.98 8.77 7.14
N LEU A 199 11.15 8.18 7.42
CA LEU A 199 11.88 8.37 8.67
C LEU A 199 12.38 9.82 8.84
N ALA A 200 12.96 10.43 7.80
CA ALA A 200 13.41 11.82 7.84
C ALA A 200 12.23 12.81 7.95
N LYS A 201 11.14 12.57 7.21
CA LYS A 201 9.91 13.37 7.25
C LYS A 201 9.23 13.33 8.62
N ALA A 202 9.26 12.18 9.30
CA ALA A 202 8.81 12.06 10.70
C ALA A 202 9.62 12.91 11.70
N LYS A 203 10.79 13.42 11.28
CA LYS A 203 11.66 14.36 12.03
C LYS A 203 11.62 15.78 11.48
N ASN A 204 10.80 16.07 10.46
CA ASN A 204 10.79 17.33 9.68
C ASN A 204 12.14 17.66 9.02
N LEU A 205 12.90 16.64 8.59
CA LEU A 205 14.18 16.81 7.90
C LEU A 205 13.99 16.62 6.39
N PRO A 206 14.47 17.56 5.54
CA PRO A 206 14.69 17.30 4.13
C PRO A 206 15.75 16.21 3.93
N VAL A 207 15.68 15.52 2.80
CA VAL A 207 16.49 14.35 2.43
C VAL A 207 17.39 14.66 1.26
N TRP A 208 18.70 14.42 1.39
CA TRP A 208 19.65 14.53 0.28
C TRP A 208 20.39 13.22 -0.02
N ASP A 209 20.64 12.96 -1.30
CA ASP A 209 21.72 12.07 -1.73
C ASP A 209 23.03 12.85 -1.76
N SER A 210 23.87 12.67 -0.75
CA SER A 210 25.12 13.41 -0.60
C SER A 210 26.32 12.82 -1.35
N GLU A 211 26.16 11.70 -2.09
CA GLU A 211 27.13 11.19 -3.09
C GLU A 211 26.46 10.49 -4.30
N CYS A 212 25.76 11.29 -5.10
CA CYS A 212 24.99 10.89 -6.26
C CYS A 212 25.82 10.89 -7.56
N ASN A 213 25.61 9.93 -8.48
CA ASN A 213 26.18 9.97 -9.83
C ASN A 213 25.37 9.15 -10.84
N HIS A 214 25.49 9.52 -12.12
CA HIS A 214 24.77 8.88 -13.23
C HIS A 214 25.55 7.68 -13.82
N ASN A 215 25.95 6.72 -12.99
CA ASN A 215 26.53 5.45 -13.44
C ASN A 215 25.68 4.27 -12.93
N ASP A 216 25.11 3.46 -13.82
CA ASP A 216 24.53 2.18 -13.43
C ASP A 216 25.61 1.11 -13.40
N LYS A 217 26.23 0.98 -12.23
CA LYS A 217 27.29 0.00 -11.98
C LYS A 217 26.74 -1.41 -11.68
N TYR A 218 25.47 -1.53 -11.30
CA TYR A 218 24.92 -2.75 -10.69
C TYR A 218 23.73 -3.34 -11.45
N GLY A 219 23.21 -2.67 -12.48
CA GLY A 219 22.07 -3.10 -13.29
C GLY A 219 20.72 -2.74 -12.64
N THR A 220 20.68 -1.69 -11.82
CA THR A 220 19.50 -1.28 -11.03
C THR A 220 19.14 0.20 -11.22
N GLY A 221 19.53 0.78 -12.37
CA GLY A 221 19.40 2.22 -12.66
C GLY A 221 20.53 3.04 -12.04
N THR A 222 20.72 4.27 -12.51
CA THR A 222 21.75 5.15 -11.95
C THR A 222 21.34 5.71 -10.59
N ARG A 223 22.30 6.19 -9.80
CA ARG A 223 22.00 6.82 -8.51
C ARG A 223 21.22 8.12 -8.68
N LEU A 224 21.52 8.86 -9.75
CA LEU A 224 20.88 10.14 -10.07
C LEU A 224 19.41 9.96 -10.39
N GLU A 225 19.06 9.10 -11.33
CA GLU A 225 17.65 8.81 -11.64
C GLU A 225 16.91 8.26 -10.43
N ALA A 226 17.54 7.41 -9.62
CA ALA A 226 16.92 6.89 -8.40
C ALA A 226 16.67 7.99 -7.35
N ALA A 227 17.59 8.93 -7.16
CA ALA A 227 17.39 10.07 -6.25
C ALA A 227 16.31 11.02 -6.76
N LEU A 228 16.32 11.34 -8.06
CA LEU A 228 15.30 12.17 -8.72
C LEU A 228 13.92 11.52 -8.64
N LYS A 229 13.80 10.21 -8.95
CA LYS A 229 12.55 9.43 -8.90
C LYS A 229 11.89 9.44 -7.53
N ASN A 230 12.69 9.48 -6.46
CA ASN A 230 12.19 9.53 -5.09
C ASN A 230 12.04 10.97 -4.57
N ASN A 231 12.11 11.99 -5.43
CA ASN A 231 11.87 13.39 -5.12
C ASN A 231 12.69 13.90 -3.91
N VAL A 232 13.97 13.51 -3.81
CA VAL A 232 14.86 14.01 -2.74
C VAL A 232 15.01 15.53 -2.83
N ASP A 233 15.09 16.21 -1.68
CA ASP A 233 15.13 17.68 -1.63
C ASP A 233 16.43 18.27 -2.21
N GLY A 234 17.49 17.47 -2.30
CA GLY A 234 18.77 17.88 -2.90
C GLY A 234 19.75 16.76 -3.20
N ILE A 235 20.71 17.06 -4.06
CA ILE A 235 21.71 16.11 -4.56
C ILE A 235 23.12 16.70 -4.57
N VAL A 236 24.11 15.87 -4.27
CA VAL A 236 25.54 16.18 -4.48
C VAL A 236 26.06 15.32 -5.63
N LEU A 237 26.46 15.97 -6.71
CA LEU A 237 26.99 15.33 -7.92
C LEU A 237 28.44 14.88 -7.67
N TYR A 238 28.60 13.65 -7.20
CA TYR A 238 29.86 13.02 -6.81
C TYR A 238 30.90 13.04 -7.95
N ASP A 239 32.13 13.46 -7.63
CA ASP A 239 33.26 13.60 -8.58
C ASP A 239 32.98 14.55 -9.78
N SER A 240 31.93 15.39 -9.77
CA SER A 240 31.52 16.16 -10.96
C SER A 240 32.56 17.14 -11.52
N TRP A 241 33.56 17.55 -10.73
CA TRP A 241 34.75 18.26 -11.21
C TRP A 241 35.45 17.58 -12.40
N VAL A 242 35.38 16.24 -12.54
CA VAL A 242 36.02 15.50 -13.66
C VAL A 242 35.46 15.90 -15.02
N ASN A 243 34.25 16.44 -15.05
CA ASN A 243 33.58 16.86 -16.27
C ASN A 243 33.99 18.26 -16.75
N ILE A 244 34.74 19.01 -15.92
CA ILE A 244 35.13 20.40 -16.16
C ILE A 244 36.59 20.48 -16.64
N ASN A 245 36.81 21.11 -17.78
CA ASN A 245 38.16 21.33 -18.31
C ASN A 245 38.84 22.53 -17.61
N PHE A 246 39.86 22.26 -16.79
CA PHE A 246 40.64 23.27 -16.04
C PHE A 246 41.40 24.30 -16.90
N SER A 247 41.38 24.18 -18.24
CA SER A 247 42.03 25.13 -19.16
C SER A 247 41.09 26.23 -19.67
N ASN A 248 39.77 26.06 -19.55
CA ASN A 248 38.77 26.97 -20.13
C ASN A 248 37.37 26.91 -19.47
N GLY A 249 37.15 26.05 -18.47
CA GLY A 249 35.86 25.85 -17.80
C GLY A 249 34.76 25.30 -18.70
N SER A 250 35.08 24.55 -19.77
CA SER A 250 34.05 23.87 -20.58
C SER A 250 33.67 22.52 -19.98
N ILE A 251 32.38 22.22 -19.93
CA ILE A 251 31.84 20.90 -19.54
C ILE A 251 31.76 19.93 -20.73
N ASN A 252 31.89 18.63 -20.47
CA ASN A 252 31.79 17.55 -21.48
C ASN A 252 30.33 17.20 -21.84
N ASN A 253 30.12 16.24 -22.76
CA ASN A 253 28.77 15.79 -23.16
C ASN A 253 28.03 15.06 -22.04
N ALA A 254 28.69 14.09 -21.37
CA ALA A 254 28.10 13.33 -20.28
C ALA A 254 27.56 14.20 -19.13
N MET A 255 28.13 15.39 -18.91
CA MET A 255 27.62 16.36 -17.96
C MET A 255 26.39 17.12 -18.48
N ARG A 256 26.27 17.38 -19.79
CA ARG A 256 25.05 17.93 -20.38
C ARG A 256 23.90 16.94 -20.27
N GLU A 257 24.14 15.67 -20.66
CA GLU A 257 23.20 14.56 -20.49
C GLU A 257 22.74 14.44 -19.02
N GLN A 258 23.66 14.57 -18.05
CA GLN A 258 23.32 14.60 -16.63
C GLN A 258 22.55 15.85 -16.19
N MET A 259 22.80 17.01 -16.79
CA MET A 259 22.10 18.26 -16.49
C MET A 259 20.65 18.22 -16.95
N ASP A 260 20.37 17.58 -18.09
CA ASP A 260 19.00 17.53 -18.61
C ASP A 260 18.03 16.89 -17.57
N LEU A 261 18.49 15.88 -16.83
CA LEU A 261 17.78 15.22 -15.74
C LEU A 261 17.42 16.12 -14.53
N TYR A 262 18.14 17.21 -14.28
CA TYR A 262 17.90 18.11 -13.13
C TYR A 262 17.74 19.60 -13.47
N LEU A 263 17.85 19.98 -14.75
CA LEU A 263 17.67 21.36 -15.24
C LEU A 263 16.73 21.50 -16.46
N ASN A 264 16.52 20.46 -17.28
CA ASN A 264 15.80 20.57 -18.57
C ASN A 264 14.69 19.52 -18.76
N GLY A 265 13.75 19.45 -17.81
CA GLY A 265 12.50 18.68 -17.95
C GLY A 265 12.27 17.61 -16.88
N GLY A 266 13.12 17.54 -15.86
CA GLY A 266 12.98 16.60 -14.75
C GLY A 266 13.17 15.14 -15.17
N LEU A 267 12.35 14.25 -14.62
CA LEU A 267 12.32 12.85 -15.04
C LEU A 267 11.62 12.73 -16.40
N PRO A 268 12.08 11.83 -17.28
CA PRO A 268 11.35 11.48 -18.49
C PRO A 268 9.89 11.10 -18.19
N GLN A 269 8.96 11.87 -18.75
CA GLN A 269 7.53 11.62 -18.63
C GLN A 269 7.13 10.42 -19.50
N THR A 270 6.29 9.55 -18.95
CA THR A 270 5.71 8.42 -19.70
C THR A 270 4.54 8.87 -20.54
N LEU A 271 4.28 8.17 -21.64
CA LEU A 271 3.10 8.44 -22.45
C LEU A 271 1.84 7.71 -21.91
N PRO A 272 0.65 8.27 -22.15
CA PRO A 272 0.41 9.58 -22.75
C PRO A 272 0.53 10.73 -21.73
N TYR A 273 0.98 11.90 -22.19
CA TYR A 273 1.26 13.08 -21.36
C TYR A 273 0.43 14.29 -21.80
N PHE A 274 -0.03 15.09 -20.82
CA PHE A 274 -0.95 16.22 -20.99
C PHE A 274 -0.44 17.44 -20.22
N GLU A 275 -0.43 18.59 -20.87
CA GLU A 275 -0.18 19.87 -20.20
C GLU A 275 -1.16 20.95 -20.70
N GLY A 276 -1.87 21.57 -19.76
CA GLY A 276 -2.82 22.67 -19.98
C GLY A 276 -2.51 23.91 -19.14
N PHE A 277 -1.39 23.91 -18.40
CA PHE A 277 -0.87 25.04 -17.63
C PHE A 277 -1.75 25.57 -16.47
N GLU A 278 -2.79 24.82 -16.09
CA GLU A 278 -3.75 25.15 -15.01
C GLU A 278 -3.14 25.14 -13.58
N ASP A 279 -1.96 24.52 -13.41
CA ASP A 279 -1.20 24.48 -12.15
C ASP A 279 0.22 25.06 -12.32
N GLY A 280 0.41 25.97 -13.28
CA GLY A 280 1.70 26.63 -13.57
C GLY A 280 2.33 26.13 -14.87
N ILE A 281 3.64 25.89 -14.87
CA ILE A 281 4.36 25.36 -16.05
C ILE A 281 4.46 23.81 -16.07
N GLY A 282 3.91 23.15 -15.05
CA GLY A 282 3.95 21.70 -14.88
C GLY A 282 5.37 21.12 -14.91
N ASP A 283 5.58 20.06 -15.69
CA ASP A 283 6.87 19.39 -15.86
C ASP A 283 7.83 20.14 -16.81
N TRP A 284 7.35 21.17 -17.49
CA TRP A 284 8.17 21.98 -18.40
C TRP A 284 9.11 22.92 -17.63
N GLN A 285 10.32 23.09 -18.15
CA GLN A 285 11.38 23.85 -17.51
C GLN A 285 11.95 24.91 -18.46
N GLN A 286 12.11 26.13 -17.94
CA GLN A 286 12.73 27.25 -18.66
C GLN A 286 14.23 27.00 -18.85
N SER A 287 14.80 27.53 -19.92
CA SER A 287 16.25 27.51 -20.08
C SER A 287 16.94 28.54 -19.19
N TYR A 288 18.06 28.14 -18.59
CA TYR A 288 18.93 29.02 -17.79
C TYR A 288 20.01 29.73 -18.63
N ASP A 289 20.04 29.53 -19.96
CA ASP A 289 21.05 30.07 -20.91
C ASP A 289 20.35 30.71 -22.13
N ASP A 290 19.24 31.41 -21.89
CA ASP A 290 18.50 32.19 -22.90
C ASP A 290 18.29 33.66 -22.48
N ASP A 291 17.54 34.44 -23.26
CA ASP A 291 17.43 35.89 -23.08
C ASP A 291 16.27 36.34 -22.16
N PHE A 292 15.26 35.48 -21.91
CA PHE A 292 14.05 35.76 -21.11
C PHE A 292 13.15 34.51 -20.99
N ASP A 293 12.29 34.45 -19.98
CA ASP A 293 11.40 33.31 -19.70
C ASP A 293 10.02 33.35 -20.42
N TRP A 294 9.39 32.18 -20.60
CA TRP A 294 7.94 32.09 -20.82
C TRP A 294 7.15 32.47 -19.56
N SER A 295 5.87 32.78 -19.71
CA SER A 295 4.96 33.15 -18.61
C SER A 295 3.65 32.39 -18.70
N VAL A 296 2.96 32.21 -17.57
CA VAL A 296 1.59 31.66 -17.51
C VAL A 296 0.61 32.83 -17.51
N GLY A 297 -0.30 32.85 -18.49
CA GLY A 297 -1.36 33.85 -18.64
C GLY A 297 -2.75 33.30 -18.38
N SER A 298 -3.74 34.18 -18.38
CA SER A 298 -5.17 33.84 -18.28
C SER A 298 -6.02 34.97 -18.86
N GLY A 299 -6.92 34.67 -19.80
CA GLY A 299 -7.69 35.69 -20.51
C GLY A 299 -6.88 36.41 -21.59
N TYR A 300 -6.94 37.75 -21.64
CA TYR A 300 -6.14 38.58 -22.55
C TYR A 300 -4.69 38.71 -22.05
N THR A 301 -3.73 38.89 -22.97
CA THR A 301 -2.33 39.25 -22.61
C THR A 301 -2.23 40.69 -22.07
N ASP A 302 -1.08 41.04 -21.48
CA ASP A 302 -0.88 42.38 -20.89
C ASP A 302 -0.68 43.45 -21.97
N SER A 303 -0.22 43.05 -23.16
CA SER A 303 -0.04 43.92 -24.32
C SER A 303 -1.30 43.93 -25.22
N VAL A 304 -1.48 44.96 -26.06
CA VAL A 304 -2.78 45.23 -26.71
C VAL A 304 -2.81 44.87 -28.19
N SER A 305 -3.87 44.17 -28.61
CA SER A 305 -4.06 43.64 -29.97
C SER A 305 -3.03 42.57 -30.34
N THR A 306 -2.77 41.67 -29.40
CA THR A 306 -1.69 40.67 -29.41
C THR A 306 -2.12 39.44 -28.59
N GLY A 307 -1.58 38.26 -28.92
CA GLY A 307 -1.91 37.03 -28.20
C GLY A 307 -3.40 36.65 -28.23
N PRO A 308 -3.81 35.65 -27.43
CA PRO A 308 -5.19 35.19 -27.32
C PRO A 308 -6.00 36.03 -26.32
N SER A 309 -7.32 35.83 -26.31
CA SER A 309 -8.27 36.45 -25.37
C SER A 309 -8.80 35.51 -24.27
N GLU A 310 -8.58 34.21 -24.43
CA GLU A 310 -8.92 33.11 -23.52
C GLU A 310 -8.00 31.91 -23.83
N ALA A 311 -7.87 30.97 -22.89
CA ALA A 311 -7.15 29.71 -23.13
C ALA A 311 -7.84 28.83 -24.19
N SER A 312 -7.13 27.84 -24.75
CA SER A 312 -7.73 26.83 -25.63
C SER A 312 -8.40 25.70 -24.83
N GLN A 313 -7.87 25.42 -23.64
CA GLN A 313 -8.36 24.51 -22.62
C GLN A 313 -8.31 25.23 -21.28
N GLY A 314 -9.30 25.03 -20.40
CA GLY A 314 -9.23 25.56 -19.03
C GLY A 314 -9.33 27.09 -18.95
N ASP A 315 -8.61 27.68 -17.98
CA ASP A 315 -8.55 29.11 -17.71
C ASP A 315 -7.14 29.71 -17.98
N GLN A 316 -6.09 28.88 -18.11
CA GLN A 316 -4.68 29.28 -18.21
C GLN A 316 -4.01 28.82 -19.52
N TYR A 317 -2.92 29.47 -19.90
CA TYR A 317 -2.10 29.08 -21.05
C TYR A 317 -0.68 29.62 -20.89
N LEU A 318 0.28 29.15 -21.69
CA LEU A 318 1.65 29.63 -21.67
C LEU A 318 1.91 30.62 -22.82
N LEU A 319 2.57 31.74 -22.54
CA LEU A 319 2.92 32.76 -23.54
C LEU A 319 4.31 33.37 -23.37
N VAL A 320 4.79 33.93 -24.47
CA VAL A 320 5.84 34.95 -24.46
C VAL A 320 5.22 36.33 -24.65
N GLU A 321 5.52 37.24 -23.74
CA GLU A 321 5.22 38.67 -23.92
C GLU A 321 6.20 39.31 -24.93
N GLY A 322 5.65 39.91 -25.98
CA GLY A 322 6.38 40.50 -27.10
C GLY A 322 7.32 41.64 -26.69
N HIS A 323 7.18 42.21 -25.48
CA HIS A 323 8.08 43.24 -24.96
C HIS A 323 9.38 42.73 -24.30
N ASP A 324 9.48 41.44 -23.96
CA ASP A 324 10.58 40.91 -23.12
C ASP A 324 11.84 40.52 -23.90
N GLY A 325 12.98 40.32 -23.20
CA GLY A 325 14.28 39.95 -23.76
C GLY A 325 14.96 40.97 -24.68
N GLY A 326 14.25 41.97 -25.19
CA GLY A 326 14.75 42.96 -26.16
C GLY A 326 14.60 42.53 -27.62
N GLN A 327 15.56 42.93 -28.47
CA GLN A 327 15.53 42.69 -29.93
C GLN A 327 16.28 41.41 -30.29
N HIS A 328 15.70 40.58 -31.17
CA HIS A 328 16.26 39.29 -31.60
C HIS A 328 16.47 38.25 -30.47
N ALA A 329 15.85 38.49 -29.31
CA ALA A 329 15.95 37.60 -28.17
C ALA A 329 15.34 36.22 -28.46
N GLU A 330 15.92 35.19 -27.85
CA GLU A 330 15.48 33.81 -27.94
C GLU A 330 15.14 33.27 -26.54
N THR A 331 14.08 32.48 -26.44
CA THR A 331 13.66 31.78 -25.21
C THR A 331 13.32 30.33 -25.51
N SER A 332 13.54 29.41 -24.57
CA SER A 332 13.11 28.03 -24.72
C SER A 332 12.64 27.36 -23.42
N LEU A 333 11.67 26.47 -23.59
CA LEU A 333 10.99 25.72 -22.54
C LEU A 333 11.00 24.24 -22.93
N ALA A 334 11.49 23.35 -22.06
CA ALA A 334 11.75 21.94 -22.36
C ALA A 334 11.07 20.96 -21.38
N CYS A 335 10.66 19.80 -21.88
CA CYS A 335 10.20 18.65 -21.10
C CYS A 335 10.86 17.37 -21.63
N ALA A 336 11.15 16.40 -20.75
CA ALA A 336 11.74 15.11 -21.11
C ALA A 336 10.68 14.01 -21.20
N PHE A 337 10.87 13.04 -22.09
CA PHE A 337 9.95 11.92 -22.32
C PHE A 337 10.70 10.59 -22.38
N ASP A 338 10.13 9.54 -21.79
CA ASP A 338 10.54 8.15 -21.98
C ASP A 338 9.72 7.57 -23.13
N LEU A 339 10.37 7.33 -24.26
CA LEU A 339 9.74 6.78 -25.47
C LEU A 339 10.13 5.32 -25.70
N THR A 340 10.66 4.61 -24.68
CA THR A 340 11.27 3.27 -24.83
C THR A 340 10.33 2.22 -25.41
N ASN A 341 9.04 2.25 -25.02
CA ASN A 341 8.04 1.26 -25.43
C ASN A 341 7.21 1.70 -26.64
N GLU A 342 7.37 2.96 -27.05
CA GLU A 342 6.51 3.61 -28.04
C GLU A 342 6.96 3.31 -29.47
N THR A 343 6.03 3.42 -30.43
CA THR A 343 6.26 3.06 -31.83
C THR A 343 5.80 4.09 -32.85
N GLN A 344 4.81 4.93 -32.56
CA GLN A 344 4.34 6.02 -33.44
C GLN A 344 4.04 7.31 -32.63
N VAL A 345 5.07 7.89 -32.02
CA VAL A 345 4.90 9.04 -31.12
C VAL A 345 4.54 10.31 -31.88
N VAL A 346 3.48 10.99 -31.42
CA VAL A 346 3.06 12.31 -31.90
C VAL A 346 2.94 13.28 -30.74
N MET A 347 3.40 14.52 -30.94
CA MET A 347 3.06 15.65 -30.08
C MET A 347 2.06 16.55 -30.80
N GLN A 348 0.96 16.89 -30.13
CA GLN A 348 0.02 17.93 -30.53
C GLN A 348 0.05 19.05 -29.50
N PHE A 349 -0.27 20.27 -29.93
CA PHE A 349 -0.48 21.43 -29.05
C PHE A 349 -1.33 22.46 -29.78
N ASP A 350 -2.09 23.26 -29.05
CA ASP A 350 -2.78 24.42 -29.60
C ASP A 350 -1.87 25.66 -29.52
N TYR A 351 -1.95 26.55 -30.52
CA TYR A 351 -1.17 27.79 -30.59
C TYR A 351 -2.00 28.99 -31.03
N HIS A 352 -1.60 30.15 -30.53
CA HIS A 352 -2.14 31.45 -30.92
C HIS A 352 -1.02 32.46 -31.12
N MET A 353 -0.95 33.11 -32.29
CA MET A 353 0.15 34.01 -32.65
C MET A 353 -0.41 35.26 -33.32
N THR A 354 -1.04 36.14 -32.54
CA THR A 354 -1.54 37.46 -32.98
C THR A 354 -0.56 38.57 -32.63
N GLY A 355 -0.30 39.48 -33.57
CA GLY A 355 0.46 40.70 -33.33
C GLY A 355 1.63 40.93 -34.30
N ASN A 356 2.14 42.16 -34.28
CA ASN A 356 3.09 42.64 -35.28
C ASN A 356 4.47 41.96 -35.18
N ASP A 357 5.04 41.67 -36.36
CA ASP A 357 6.42 41.21 -36.55
C ASP A 357 6.82 39.97 -35.69
N ILE A 358 5.87 39.10 -35.32
CA ILE A 358 6.15 37.81 -34.65
C ILE A 358 7.23 37.02 -35.39
N GLY A 359 8.16 36.41 -34.66
CA GLY A 359 9.35 35.77 -35.21
C GLY A 359 9.15 34.33 -35.68
N THR A 360 9.76 33.35 -35.00
CA THR A 360 9.54 31.91 -35.23
C THR A 360 9.23 31.19 -33.92
N LEU A 361 8.18 30.37 -33.91
CA LEU A 361 7.96 29.34 -32.90
C LEU A 361 8.48 28.03 -33.49
N ASP A 362 9.47 27.44 -32.84
CA ASP A 362 10.14 26.21 -33.24
C ASP A 362 9.90 25.12 -32.18
N VAL A 363 9.85 23.86 -32.63
CA VAL A 363 10.05 22.69 -31.76
C VAL A 363 11.39 22.08 -32.13
N ASP A 364 12.25 21.86 -31.14
CA ASP A 364 13.48 21.09 -31.28
C ASP A 364 13.40 19.81 -30.44
N VAL A 365 14.19 18.79 -30.79
CA VAL A 365 14.26 17.52 -30.05
C VAL A 365 15.71 17.12 -29.79
N PHE A 366 16.01 16.73 -28.56
CA PHE A 366 17.28 16.12 -28.13
C PHE A 366 17.13 14.60 -28.08
N ASP A 367 18.00 13.88 -28.80
CA ASP A 367 17.99 12.41 -28.87
C ASP A 367 18.87 11.73 -27.81
N GLY A 368 19.23 12.44 -26.74
CA GLY A 368 20.25 12.03 -25.78
C GLY A 368 21.69 12.30 -26.25
N THR A 369 21.92 12.76 -27.49
CA THR A 369 23.26 13.07 -28.01
C THR A 369 23.38 14.42 -28.71
N VAL A 370 22.35 14.85 -29.44
CA VAL A 370 22.34 16.09 -30.22
C VAL A 370 20.95 16.70 -30.34
N TRP A 371 20.88 18.03 -30.30
CA TRP A 371 19.66 18.78 -30.61
C TRP A 371 19.41 18.81 -32.12
N THR A 372 18.35 18.14 -32.55
CA THR A 372 17.75 18.32 -33.88
C THR A 372 16.83 19.53 -33.81
N ASN A 373 17.35 20.68 -34.29
CA ASN A 373 16.63 21.95 -34.26
C ASN A 373 15.56 22.04 -35.36
N SER A 374 14.43 22.67 -35.03
CA SER A 374 13.30 22.96 -35.92
C SER A 374 12.75 21.70 -36.61
N VAL A 375 12.48 20.63 -35.84
CA VAL A 375 11.71 19.47 -36.33
C VAL A 375 10.30 19.89 -36.77
N TRP A 376 9.77 20.92 -36.12
CA TRP A 376 8.62 21.70 -36.56
C TRP A 376 8.94 23.20 -36.40
N THR A 377 8.39 24.05 -37.25
CA THR A 377 8.61 25.50 -37.20
C THR A 377 7.46 26.27 -37.86
N LEU A 378 7.07 27.40 -37.26
CA LEU A 378 6.06 28.32 -37.77
C LEU A 378 6.55 29.76 -37.60
N SER A 379 6.25 30.64 -38.57
CA SER A 379 6.79 32.01 -38.57
C SER A 379 5.76 33.06 -38.93
N GLY A 380 5.85 34.21 -38.22
CA GLY A 380 4.96 35.34 -38.40
C GLY A 380 3.62 35.17 -37.71
N GLU A 381 2.84 36.24 -37.77
CA GLU A 381 1.45 36.30 -37.33
C GLU A 381 0.60 35.22 -38.01
N GLN A 382 -0.19 34.50 -37.21
CA GLN A 382 -1.05 33.40 -37.65
C GLN A 382 -2.53 33.76 -37.52
N GLN A 383 -2.90 34.44 -36.43
CA GLN A 383 -4.23 34.99 -36.15
C GLN A 383 -4.21 36.52 -36.34
N SER A 384 -5.35 37.10 -36.67
CA SER A 384 -5.48 38.52 -37.06
C SER A 384 -6.20 39.39 -36.02
N ASP A 385 -6.72 38.77 -34.97
CA ASP A 385 -7.46 39.37 -33.87
C ASP A 385 -7.20 38.52 -32.60
N GLU A 386 -7.48 39.07 -31.42
CA GLU A 386 -7.35 38.36 -30.13
C GLU A 386 -8.49 37.33 -29.94
N LEU A 387 -9.60 37.50 -30.66
CA LEU A 387 -10.78 36.64 -30.67
C LEU A 387 -10.75 35.56 -31.78
N ASP A 388 -9.69 35.48 -32.58
CA ASP A 388 -9.54 34.43 -33.59
C ASP A 388 -9.29 33.08 -32.88
N ALA A 389 -9.81 31.98 -33.45
CA ALA A 389 -9.66 30.69 -32.82
C ALA A 389 -8.18 30.22 -32.74
N TRP A 390 -7.84 29.59 -31.61
CA TRP A 390 -6.65 28.75 -31.47
C TRP A 390 -6.54 27.73 -32.60
N ARG A 391 -5.31 27.35 -32.96
CA ARG A 391 -5.03 26.38 -34.01
C ARG A 391 -4.17 25.25 -33.46
N LYS A 392 -4.49 24.02 -33.85
CA LYS A 392 -3.70 22.84 -33.50
C LYS A 392 -2.47 22.69 -34.41
N ALA A 393 -1.34 22.37 -33.81
CA ALA A 393 -0.13 21.86 -34.45
C ALA A 393 0.01 20.35 -34.18
N GLU A 394 0.76 19.67 -35.04
CA GLU A 394 1.12 18.26 -34.92
C GLU A 394 2.58 18.09 -35.31
N VAL A 395 3.34 17.36 -34.49
CA VAL A 395 4.78 17.13 -34.60
C VAL A 395 5.04 15.63 -34.52
N ASP A 396 5.64 15.09 -35.58
CA ASP A 396 6.05 13.68 -35.64
C ASP A 396 7.32 13.47 -34.80
N LEU A 397 7.18 12.74 -33.69
CA LEU A 397 8.27 12.34 -32.81
C LEU A 397 8.67 10.86 -33.01
N THR A 398 8.01 10.12 -33.91
CA THR A 398 8.33 8.74 -34.29
C THR A 398 9.83 8.50 -34.58
N PRO A 399 10.60 9.43 -35.20
CA PRO A 399 12.03 9.24 -35.40
C PRO A 399 12.87 9.07 -34.12
N PHE A 400 12.32 9.42 -32.95
CA PHE A 400 12.96 9.38 -31.64
C PHE A 400 12.40 8.27 -30.71
N ALA A 401 11.41 7.50 -31.17
CA ALA A 401 10.82 6.40 -30.43
C ALA A 401 11.83 5.26 -30.16
N GLY A 402 11.63 4.52 -29.06
CA GLY A 402 12.55 3.50 -28.56
C GLY A 402 13.72 4.04 -27.73
N ASN A 403 13.66 5.30 -27.27
CA ASN A 403 14.70 5.96 -26.47
C ASN A 403 14.15 6.40 -25.11
N SER A 404 14.86 6.08 -24.03
CA SER A 404 14.44 6.35 -22.65
C SER A 404 14.65 7.80 -22.19
N HIS A 405 15.28 8.64 -23.00
CA HIS A 405 15.50 10.04 -22.67
C HIS A 405 15.46 10.92 -23.93
N VAL A 406 14.27 11.46 -24.23
CA VAL A 406 14.04 12.38 -25.36
C VAL A 406 13.52 13.71 -24.83
N SER A 407 14.34 14.77 -24.91
CA SER A 407 13.92 16.11 -24.48
C SER A 407 13.31 16.86 -25.66
N VAL A 408 12.05 17.29 -25.53
CA VAL A 408 11.39 18.16 -26.52
C VAL A 408 11.37 19.57 -25.95
N ARG A 409 11.63 20.58 -26.78
CA ARG A 409 11.50 21.98 -26.35
C ARG A 409 10.75 22.84 -27.35
N PHE A 410 9.91 23.72 -26.81
CA PHE A 410 9.45 24.91 -27.52
C PHE A 410 10.54 25.97 -27.49
N ARG A 411 10.70 26.69 -28.58
CA ARG A 411 11.69 27.78 -28.68
C ARG A 411 11.15 28.90 -29.53
N TYR A 412 11.05 30.09 -28.93
CA TYR A 412 10.60 31.28 -29.64
C TYR A 412 11.76 32.21 -29.93
N LYS A 413 11.93 32.60 -31.20
CA LYS A 413 12.93 33.57 -31.66
C LYS A 413 12.23 34.86 -32.06
N LYS A 414 12.58 35.98 -31.45
CA LYS A 414 12.01 37.29 -31.82
C LYS A 414 12.63 37.83 -33.12
N LYS A 415 11.84 38.59 -33.88
CA LYS A 415 12.38 39.55 -34.87
C LYS A 415 12.79 40.85 -34.15
N GLN A 416 13.42 41.76 -34.90
CA GLN A 416 13.94 43.02 -34.36
C GLN A 416 12.85 43.89 -33.69
N TRP A 417 11.61 43.80 -34.19
CA TRP A 417 10.46 44.60 -33.77
C TRP A 417 9.24 43.73 -33.47
N ALA A 418 9.45 42.48 -33.05
CA ALA A 418 8.36 41.61 -32.65
C ALA A 418 7.66 42.22 -31.42
N TYR A 419 6.34 42.45 -31.56
CA TYR A 419 5.46 42.91 -30.48
C TYR A 419 4.26 41.99 -30.27
N GLY A 420 4.07 40.96 -31.09
CA GLY A 420 3.02 39.97 -30.87
C GLY A 420 3.43 38.89 -29.88
N ASP A 421 2.44 38.38 -29.17
CA ASP A 421 2.58 37.48 -28.03
C ASP A 421 2.21 36.06 -28.49
N PRO A 422 3.18 35.20 -28.87
CA PRO A 422 2.86 33.82 -29.20
C PRO A 422 2.54 33.05 -27.91
N ALA A 423 1.44 32.31 -27.96
CA ALA A 423 0.97 31.46 -26.90
C ALA A 423 0.84 30.00 -27.37
N ILE A 424 1.03 29.07 -26.44
CA ILE A 424 0.83 27.63 -26.59
C ILE A 424 -0.02 27.11 -25.43
N ASP A 425 -0.77 26.05 -25.69
CA ASP A 425 -1.70 25.45 -24.73
C ASP A 425 -2.05 24.00 -25.15
N ASN A 426 -2.71 23.23 -24.28
CA ASN A 426 -3.30 21.92 -24.58
C ASN A 426 -2.33 20.97 -25.28
N ILE A 427 -1.14 20.81 -24.69
CA ILE A 427 -0.08 19.95 -25.19
C ILE A 427 -0.44 18.50 -24.87
N VAL A 428 -0.31 17.64 -25.86
CA VAL A 428 -0.56 16.20 -25.79
C VAL A 428 0.62 15.48 -26.41
N VAL A 429 1.24 14.54 -25.71
CA VAL A 429 2.21 13.59 -26.28
C VAL A 429 1.68 12.18 -26.09
N MET A 430 1.57 11.40 -27.17
CA MET A 430 0.95 10.07 -27.16
C MET A 430 1.52 9.19 -28.28
N ASP A 431 1.42 7.86 -28.14
CA ASP A 431 1.55 6.98 -29.30
C ASP A 431 0.25 7.03 -30.13
N ALA A 432 0.36 7.40 -31.41
CA ALA A 432 -0.76 7.42 -32.35
C ALA A 432 -1.29 6.01 -32.70
N ALA A 433 -0.64 4.95 -32.21
CA ALA A 433 -1.14 3.58 -32.22
C ALA A 433 -2.08 3.24 -31.05
N ASN A 434 -2.16 4.08 -30.01
CA ASN A 434 -2.95 3.85 -28.81
C ASN A 434 -4.45 3.63 -29.09
N THR A 435 -5.07 2.68 -28.40
CA THR A 435 -6.47 2.30 -28.58
C THR A 435 -7.33 2.88 -27.46
N ALA A 436 -8.23 3.81 -27.79
CA ALA A 436 -9.12 4.42 -26.80
C ALA A 436 -9.82 3.36 -25.90
N PRO A 437 -9.92 3.61 -24.57
CA PRO A 437 -10.38 2.63 -23.60
C PRO A 437 -11.87 2.34 -23.77
N THR A 438 -12.35 1.31 -23.08
CA THR A 438 -13.76 0.94 -23.04
C THR A 438 -14.32 1.14 -21.63
N ALA A 439 -15.40 1.90 -21.50
CA ALA A 439 -16.14 2.07 -20.26
C ALA A 439 -17.22 0.98 -20.11
N ASP A 440 -17.31 0.37 -18.93
CA ASP A 440 -18.26 -0.73 -18.68
C ASP A 440 -19.66 -0.23 -18.31
N GLN A 441 -20.69 -0.79 -18.94
CA GLN A 441 -22.08 -0.53 -18.57
C GLN A 441 -22.49 -1.40 -17.38
N SER A 442 -23.19 -0.82 -16.41
CA SER A 442 -23.62 -1.55 -15.21
C SER A 442 -25.08 -1.27 -14.85
N THR A 443 -25.69 -2.21 -14.10
CA THR A 443 -27.08 -2.10 -13.65
C THR A 443 -27.19 -2.46 -12.18
N LEU A 444 -27.89 -1.64 -11.39
CA LEU A 444 -28.07 -1.81 -9.95
C LEU A 444 -29.55 -1.73 -9.56
N THR A 445 -29.95 -2.42 -8.49
CA THR A 445 -31.25 -2.21 -7.83
C THR A 445 -31.02 -1.51 -6.50
N VAL A 446 -31.81 -0.47 -6.21
CA VAL A 446 -31.63 0.43 -5.07
C VAL A 446 -32.91 0.53 -4.28
N ASP A 447 -32.84 0.44 -2.96
CA ASP A 447 -34.01 0.60 -2.08
C ASP A 447 -34.37 2.07 -1.88
N ALA A 448 -35.64 2.43 -2.06
CA ALA A 448 -36.12 3.82 -1.98
C ALA A 448 -35.85 4.47 -0.61
N GLY A 449 -34.95 5.45 -0.58
CA GLY A 449 -34.55 6.17 0.63
C GLY A 449 -33.29 5.62 1.31
N LEU A 450 -32.67 4.57 0.75
CA LEU A 450 -31.32 4.12 1.12
C LEU A 450 -30.32 4.51 0.04
N SER A 451 -29.09 4.80 0.45
CA SER A 451 -27.97 5.02 -0.47
C SER A 451 -27.35 3.69 -0.90
N SER A 452 -26.70 3.65 -2.07
CA SER A 452 -26.00 2.46 -2.55
C SER A 452 -24.67 2.82 -3.21
N GLU A 453 -23.66 2.00 -2.98
CA GLU A 453 -22.33 2.14 -3.57
C GLU A 453 -22.34 1.70 -5.04
N ILE A 454 -21.54 2.40 -5.85
CA ILE A 454 -21.34 2.16 -7.28
C ILE A 454 -19.84 2.28 -7.54
N VAL A 455 -19.23 1.23 -8.07
CA VAL A 455 -17.85 1.26 -8.57
C VAL A 455 -17.94 1.32 -10.10
N LEU A 456 -17.39 2.38 -10.69
CA LEU A 456 -17.22 2.49 -12.13
C LEU A 456 -16.06 1.60 -12.59
N ALA A 457 -16.22 0.98 -13.75
CA ALA A 457 -15.23 0.07 -14.33
C ALA A 457 -15.01 0.38 -15.82
N GLY A 458 -13.90 -0.11 -16.32
CA GLY A 458 -13.51 -0.06 -17.73
C GLY A 458 -12.24 -0.86 -17.94
N SER A 459 -11.90 -1.04 -19.21
CA SER A 459 -10.73 -1.78 -19.66
C SER A 459 -10.03 -1.04 -20.79
N ASP A 460 -8.71 -1.18 -20.84
CA ASP A 460 -7.89 -0.65 -21.91
C ASP A 460 -7.10 -1.77 -22.60
N ALA A 461 -6.73 -1.56 -23.87
CA ALA A 461 -6.07 -2.58 -24.68
C ALA A 461 -4.55 -2.65 -24.48
N GLU A 462 -3.96 -1.52 -24.07
CA GLU A 462 -2.53 -1.33 -23.80
C GLU A 462 -2.20 -1.41 -22.28
N GLU A 463 -3.23 -1.64 -21.45
CA GLU A 463 -3.21 -1.72 -19.97
C GLU A 463 -2.83 -0.38 -19.27
N ASN A 464 -3.13 0.75 -19.92
CA ASN A 464 -2.91 2.09 -19.36
C ASN A 464 -3.78 2.37 -18.11
N GLN A 465 -3.31 3.28 -17.24
CA GLN A 465 -4.03 3.65 -16.01
C GLN A 465 -5.28 4.48 -16.32
N LEU A 466 -6.41 4.10 -15.72
CA LEU A 466 -7.72 4.64 -16.08
C LEU A 466 -8.26 5.68 -15.09
N THR A 467 -8.72 6.81 -15.63
CA THR A 467 -9.47 7.86 -14.94
C THR A 467 -10.93 7.88 -15.40
N TYR A 468 -11.82 8.49 -14.60
CA TYR A 468 -13.27 8.35 -14.74
C TYR A 468 -13.99 9.71 -14.62
N ALA A 469 -14.72 10.12 -15.65
CA ALA A 469 -15.45 11.39 -15.71
C ALA A 469 -16.97 11.17 -15.84
N LEU A 470 -17.76 11.87 -15.01
CA LEU A 470 -19.22 11.85 -15.10
C LEU A 470 -19.72 12.84 -16.16
N ASN A 471 -20.31 12.36 -17.26
CA ASN A 471 -20.85 13.24 -18.30
C ASN A 471 -22.30 13.68 -18.01
N SER A 472 -23.01 12.95 -17.15
CA SER A 472 -24.36 13.31 -16.69
C SER A 472 -24.59 12.93 -15.23
N GLN A 473 -25.66 13.48 -14.64
CA GLN A 473 -26.12 13.18 -13.30
C GLN A 473 -27.48 12.46 -13.36
N PRO A 474 -27.82 11.62 -12.37
CA PRO A 474 -29.15 11.02 -12.27
C PRO A 474 -30.25 12.10 -12.18
N ALA A 475 -31.43 11.78 -12.72
CA ALA A 475 -32.57 12.70 -12.77
C ALA A 475 -33.45 12.65 -11.52
N HIS A 476 -33.36 11.55 -10.76
CA HIS A 476 -34.24 11.23 -9.64
C HIS A 476 -33.48 10.75 -8.40
N GLY A 477 -32.21 11.13 -8.30
CA GLY A 477 -31.34 10.96 -7.14
C GLY A 477 -30.14 11.91 -7.22
N VAL A 478 -29.16 11.70 -6.34
CA VAL A 478 -27.90 12.45 -6.32
C VAL A 478 -26.72 11.49 -6.16
N LEU A 479 -25.62 11.78 -6.85
CA LEU A 479 -24.33 11.12 -6.64
C LEU A 479 -23.49 11.90 -5.62
N SER A 480 -22.66 11.16 -4.90
CA SER A 480 -21.65 11.66 -3.97
C SER A 480 -20.43 10.73 -3.98
N GLY A 481 -19.31 11.15 -3.40
CA GLY A 481 -18.03 10.44 -3.53
C GLY A 481 -17.21 10.94 -4.72
N THR A 482 -16.19 10.17 -5.11
CA THR A 482 -15.23 10.51 -6.17
C THR A 482 -14.99 9.28 -7.04
N ALA A 483 -15.20 9.41 -8.35
CA ALA A 483 -15.04 8.31 -9.29
C ALA A 483 -13.64 7.65 -9.18
N PRO A 484 -13.52 6.32 -9.33
CA PRO A 484 -14.59 5.38 -9.69
C PRO A 484 -15.58 5.05 -8.57
N ASN A 485 -15.34 5.44 -7.31
CA ASN A 485 -16.15 5.04 -6.15
C ASN A 485 -17.21 6.10 -5.79
N LEU A 486 -18.46 5.81 -6.14
CA LEU A 486 -19.59 6.72 -5.99
C LEU A 486 -20.67 6.13 -5.08
N ILE A 487 -21.47 7.01 -4.48
CA ILE A 487 -22.64 6.67 -3.68
C ILE A 487 -23.86 7.36 -4.31
N TYR A 488 -24.80 6.58 -4.82
CA TYR A 488 -26.09 7.05 -5.30
C TYR A 488 -27.11 7.09 -4.16
N THR A 489 -27.85 8.19 -4.06
CA THR A 489 -28.97 8.33 -3.13
C THR A 489 -30.23 8.74 -3.90
N PRO A 490 -31.29 7.92 -3.95
CA PRO A 490 -32.52 8.26 -4.65
C PRO A 490 -33.26 9.41 -3.95
N ALA A 491 -33.98 10.21 -4.72
CA ALA A 491 -34.83 11.27 -4.18
C ALA A 491 -35.94 10.65 -3.31
N ASN A 492 -36.26 11.31 -2.19
CA ASN A 492 -37.21 10.78 -1.21
C ASN A 492 -38.58 10.46 -1.85
N GLY A 493 -38.99 9.19 -1.76
CA GLY A 493 -40.23 8.67 -2.34
C GLY A 493 -40.21 8.40 -3.84
N TYR A 494 -39.06 8.49 -4.51
CA TYR A 494 -38.93 8.07 -5.91
C TYR A 494 -38.95 6.55 -6.06
N LEU A 495 -39.57 6.07 -7.14
CA LEU A 495 -39.64 4.66 -7.53
C LEU A 495 -39.58 4.58 -9.07
N GLY A 496 -38.75 3.69 -9.60
CA GLY A 496 -38.53 3.53 -11.03
C GLY A 496 -37.06 3.59 -11.42
N THR A 497 -36.78 3.56 -12.73
CA THR A 497 -35.42 3.61 -13.26
C THR A 497 -34.85 5.03 -13.18
N ASP A 498 -33.58 5.14 -12.84
CA ASP A 498 -32.76 6.35 -12.95
C ASP A 498 -31.43 5.97 -13.62
N SER A 499 -30.70 6.93 -14.18
CA SER A 499 -29.47 6.64 -14.90
C SER A 499 -28.53 7.82 -14.98
N PHE A 500 -27.23 7.54 -14.99
CA PHE A 500 -26.21 8.51 -15.38
C PHE A 500 -25.21 7.88 -16.36
N THR A 501 -24.41 8.72 -17.00
CA THR A 501 -23.39 8.31 -17.96
C THR A 501 -22.01 8.78 -17.53
N PHE A 502 -21.00 7.97 -17.83
CA PHE A 502 -19.61 8.27 -17.56
C PHE A 502 -18.73 7.86 -18.73
N THR A 503 -17.57 8.49 -18.84
CA THR A 503 -16.45 8.07 -19.70
C THR A 503 -15.28 7.65 -18.84
N VAL A 504 -14.55 6.66 -19.34
CA VAL A 504 -13.20 6.28 -18.91
C VAL A 504 -12.20 6.91 -19.86
N ASN A 505 -11.05 7.31 -19.34
CA ASN A 505 -9.95 7.93 -20.07
C ASN A 505 -8.62 7.27 -19.64
N ASP A 506 -7.77 6.92 -20.60
CA ASP A 506 -6.48 6.22 -20.46
C ASP A 506 -5.27 7.18 -20.30
N GLY A 507 -5.57 8.45 -20.06
CA GLY A 507 -4.70 9.60 -20.24
C GLY A 507 -4.98 10.32 -21.57
N ALA A 508 -4.96 9.60 -22.71
CA ALA A 508 -5.04 10.19 -24.05
C ALA A 508 -6.43 10.37 -24.64
N LEU A 509 -7.27 9.35 -24.52
CA LEU A 509 -8.49 9.21 -25.30
C LEU A 509 -9.65 8.90 -24.37
N ASP A 510 -10.75 9.61 -24.58
CA ASP A 510 -12.01 9.25 -23.96
C ASP A 510 -12.64 8.04 -24.67
N SER A 511 -13.01 7.05 -23.87
CA SER A 511 -13.94 5.98 -24.26
C SER A 511 -15.29 6.53 -24.75
N ALA A 512 -16.05 5.68 -25.45
CA ALA A 512 -17.47 5.95 -25.68
C ALA A 512 -18.25 5.94 -24.35
N PRO A 513 -19.19 6.88 -24.09
CA PRO A 513 -19.91 6.95 -22.82
C PRO A 513 -20.67 5.67 -22.45
N ALA A 514 -20.37 5.13 -21.27
CA ALA A 514 -21.13 4.06 -20.65
C ALA A 514 -22.31 4.61 -19.85
N THR A 515 -23.30 3.75 -19.57
CA THR A 515 -24.48 4.07 -18.76
C THR A 515 -24.52 3.18 -17.53
N VAL A 516 -24.73 3.80 -16.37
CA VAL A 516 -25.12 3.11 -15.14
C VAL A 516 -26.62 3.27 -14.98
N LEU A 517 -27.36 2.16 -14.97
CA LEU A 517 -28.82 2.12 -14.82
C LEU A 517 -29.21 1.63 -13.42
N MET A 518 -29.81 2.49 -12.61
CA MET A 518 -30.30 2.14 -11.27
C MET A 518 -31.81 1.93 -11.34
N THR A 519 -32.33 0.87 -10.72
CA THR A 519 -33.77 0.65 -10.56
C THR A 519 -34.14 0.85 -9.10
N VAL A 520 -34.80 1.96 -8.79
CA VAL A 520 -35.24 2.29 -7.45
C VAL A 520 -36.54 1.55 -7.15
N VAL A 521 -36.47 0.56 -6.28
CA VAL A 521 -37.60 -0.28 -5.83
C VAL A 521 -38.08 0.20 -4.45
N PRO A 522 -39.32 -0.11 -4.03
CA PRO A 522 -39.79 0.25 -2.70
C PRO A 522 -38.88 -0.37 -1.64
N SER A 523 -38.22 0.46 -0.84
CA SER A 523 -37.45 -0.02 0.31
C SER A 523 -38.36 -0.90 1.18
N ALA A 524 -37.85 -2.07 1.55
CA ALA A 524 -38.52 -2.97 2.48
C ALA A 524 -38.84 -2.18 3.76
N SER A 525 -40.13 -1.89 3.97
CA SER A 525 -40.56 -0.81 4.86
C SER A 525 -40.04 -1.01 6.27
N VAL A 526 -39.30 -0.01 6.78
CA VAL A 526 -38.92 0.08 8.19
C VAL A 526 -40.19 0.05 9.04
N PHE A 527 -40.48 -1.08 9.67
CA PHE A 527 -41.63 -1.20 10.55
C PHE A 527 -41.40 -0.36 11.81
N ASP A 528 -42.27 0.61 12.03
CA ASP A 528 -42.42 1.32 13.30
C ASP A 528 -42.88 0.33 14.39
N ALA A 529 -41.91 -0.31 15.03
CA ALA A 529 -42.12 -1.19 16.16
C ALA A 529 -42.24 -0.38 17.47
N SER A 530 -43.30 0.42 17.58
CA SER A 530 -43.80 0.84 18.89
C SER A 530 -44.07 -0.41 19.74
N PRO A 531 -43.56 -0.50 20.99
CA PRO A 531 -43.78 -1.65 21.85
C PRO A 531 -45.19 -1.64 22.45
N ASP A 532 -46.20 -1.93 21.62
CA ASP A 532 -47.59 -2.02 22.05
C ASP A 532 -47.87 -3.33 22.82
N ASN A 533 -48.03 -3.18 24.14
CA ASN A 533 -48.64 -4.11 25.10
C ASN A 533 -47.99 -5.49 25.31
N THR A 534 -47.02 -5.55 26.23
CA THR A 534 -46.82 -6.75 27.07
C THR A 534 -48.06 -6.99 27.94
N THR A 535 -48.81 -8.06 27.65
CA THR A 535 -50.03 -8.43 28.40
C THR A 535 -49.76 -9.65 29.28
N ILE A 536 -49.76 -9.46 30.61
CA ILE A 536 -49.55 -10.56 31.58
C ILE A 536 -50.90 -11.08 32.06
N ILE A 537 -51.23 -12.33 31.73
CA ILE A 537 -52.51 -12.98 32.09
C ILE A 537 -52.29 -13.90 33.30
N HIS A 538 -52.98 -13.62 34.39
CA HIS A 538 -53.02 -14.50 35.57
C HIS A 538 -54.41 -15.17 35.70
N ASN A 539 -54.46 -16.50 35.58
CA ASN A 539 -55.66 -17.34 35.74
C ASN A 539 -56.91 -16.87 34.96
N GLY A 540 -56.80 -16.84 33.63
CA GLY A 540 -57.96 -16.99 32.74
C GLY A 540 -58.94 -15.82 32.66
N SER A 541 -58.50 -14.59 32.97
CA SER A 541 -59.27 -13.36 32.75
C SER A 541 -58.42 -12.32 32.02
N GLU A 542 -58.88 -11.86 30.85
CA GLU A 542 -58.30 -10.67 30.20
C GLU A 542 -58.68 -9.43 31.01
N GLY A 543 -57.75 -8.96 31.84
CA GLY A 543 -57.89 -7.73 32.61
C GLY A 543 -57.13 -6.59 31.97
N THR A 544 -57.82 -5.67 31.29
CA THR A 544 -57.21 -4.42 30.80
C THR A 544 -56.87 -3.52 32.00
N VAL A 545 -55.58 -3.32 32.26
CA VAL A 545 -55.14 -2.35 33.29
C VAL A 545 -55.11 -0.95 32.67
N SER A 546 -56.21 -0.23 32.80
CA SER A 546 -56.26 1.20 32.49
C SER A 546 -55.59 2.01 33.61
N GLY A 547 -54.41 2.56 33.34
CA GLY A 547 -53.68 3.46 34.24
C GLY A 547 -52.98 4.59 33.46
N THR A 548 -53.29 5.84 33.79
CA THR A 548 -52.72 7.03 33.12
C THR A 548 -51.21 7.21 33.39
N PRO A 549 -50.46 7.86 32.47
CA PRO A 549 -49.00 7.96 32.55
C PRO A 549 -48.51 8.72 33.78
N GLY A 550 -47.44 8.22 34.41
CA GLY A 550 -46.84 8.83 35.60
C GLY A 550 -45.45 8.26 35.92
N GLU A 551 -44.44 8.85 35.28
CA GLU A 551 -43.02 8.87 35.66
C GLU A 551 -42.39 7.60 36.27
N LEU A 552 -41.63 6.86 35.44
CA LEU A 552 -40.27 6.47 35.82
C LEU A 552 -39.32 6.98 34.73
N SER A 553 -38.23 7.61 35.18
CA SER A 553 -37.41 8.52 34.38
C SER A 553 -36.44 7.79 33.43
N TYR A 554 -36.39 8.26 32.18
CA TYR A 554 -35.33 7.92 31.21
C TYR A 554 -33.94 8.18 31.80
N LEU A 555 -33.04 7.20 31.65
CA LEU A 555 -31.59 7.41 31.60
C LEU A 555 -31.07 6.75 30.32
N SER A 556 -30.70 7.58 29.35
CA SER A 556 -30.14 7.19 28.07
C SER A 556 -28.66 6.81 28.18
N PRO A 557 -28.19 5.78 27.47
CA PRO A 557 -26.85 5.76 26.92
C PRO A 557 -26.84 6.40 25.52
N LEU A 558 -25.87 7.28 25.26
CA LEU A 558 -25.38 7.51 23.89
C LEU A 558 -24.63 6.24 23.45
N VAL A 559 -24.90 5.74 22.24
CA VAL A 559 -23.92 4.93 21.47
C VAL A 559 -24.01 5.36 20.01
N ASN A 560 -22.84 5.50 19.37
CA ASN A 560 -22.70 5.88 17.97
C ASN A 560 -23.03 4.71 17.03
N TYR A 561 -23.43 5.03 15.81
CA TYR A 561 -23.50 4.06 14.71
C TYR A 561 -22.09 3.60 14.29
N ASN A 562 -21.93 2.29 14.14
CA ASN A 562 -21.08 1.59 13.17
C ASN A 562 -21.53 0.11 13.15
N ASN A 563 -21.41 -0.57 12.01
CA ASN A 563 -21.95 -1.92 11.73
C ASN A 563 -21.96 -2.91 12.93
N GLY A 564 -23.11 -3.52 13.20
CA GLY A 564 -23.24 -4.72 14.04
C GLY A 564 -24.31 -4.68 15.14
N GLY A 565 -25.53 -5.14 14.82
CA GLY A 565 -26.51 -5.65 15.79
C GLY A 565 -27.32 -4.67 16.66
N ILE A 566 -28.56 -5.03 16.97
CA ILE A 566 -29.39 -4.37 18.01
C ILE A 566 -29.25 -5.14 19.32
N VAL A 567 -28.66 -4.52 20.34
CA VAL A 567 -28.58 -5.08 21.70
C VAL A 567 -29.59 -4.38 22.61
N SER A 568 -30.51 -5.15 23.20
CA SER A 568 -31.43 -4.67 24.24
C SER A 568 -31.45 -5.64 25.41
N THR A 569 -30.77 -5.27 26.49
CA THR A 569 -30.71 -6.07 27.72
C THR A 569 -31.67 -5.51 28.77
N GLN A 570 -32.70 -6.29 29.10
CA GLN A 570 -33.61 -5.98 30.21
C GLN A 570 -34.07 -7.26 30.92
N THR A 571 -33.99 -7.26 32.25
CA THR A 571 -34.26 -8.43 33.08
C THR A 571 -35.59 -8.31 33.82
N ILE A 572 -36.45 -9.34 33.73
CA ILE A 572 -37.73 -9.40 34.46
C ILE A 572 -37.61 -10.41 35.62
N ASN A 573 -37.27 -9.92 36.82
CA ASN A 573 -37.06 -10.76 38.01
C ASN A 573 -38.24 -10.74 39.00
N GLU A 574 -39.19 -9.82 38.84
CA GLU A 574 -40.25 -9.55 39.80
C GLU A 574 -41.58 -9.27 39.09
N LEU A 575 -42.70 -9.72 39.67
CA LEU A 575 -44.05 -9.31 39.26
C LEU A 575 -44.74 -8.61 40.43
N ASN A 576 -44.95 -7.30 40.30
CA ASN A 576 -45.53 -6.44 41.36
C ASN A 576 -44.77 -6.49 42.71
N GLY A 577 -43.43 -6.47 42.67
CA GLY A 577 -42.60 -6.42 43.89
C GLY A 577 -42.55 -7.72 44.69
N ARG A 578 -42.96 -8.84 44.08
CA ARG A 578 -42.67 -10.19 44.57
C ARG A 578 -41.89 -10.98 43.52
N PRO A 579 -41.03 -11.94 43.91
CA PRO A 579 -40.46 -12.90 42.98
C PRO A 579 -41.55 -13.59 42.15
N LEU A 580 -41.17 -13.98 40.93
CA LEU A 580 -41.99 -14.87 40.11
C LEU A 580 -42.21 -16.19 40.85
N THR A 581 -43.43 -16.69 40.76
CA THR A 581 -43.89 -17.93 41.39
C THR A 581 -44.25 -18.95 40.34
N ASN A 582 -44.38 -20.20 40.78
CA ASN A 582 -44.68 -21.36 39.96
C ASN A 582 -45.95 -21.24 39.07
N ASP A 583 -46.88 -20.36 39.43
CA ASP A 583 -48.15 -20.14 38.70
C ASP A 583 -48.12 -18.91 37.76
N ASP A 584 -47.04 -18.13 37.77
CA ASP A 584 -46.90 -16.94 36.90
C ASP A 584 -46.44 -17.34 35.48
N ARG A 585 -47.08 -16.75 34.47
CA ARG A 585 -46.76 -16.99 33.05
C ARG A 585 -46.12 -15.76 32.43
N VAL A 586 -44.92 -15.93 31.89
CA VAL A 586 -44.29 -14.97 30.99
C VAL A 586 -44.65 -15.39 29.56
N VAL A 587 -45.22 -14.46 28.79
CA VAL A 587 -45.54 -14.66 27.37
C VAL A 587 -44.71 -13.70 26.55
N MET A 588 -43.80 -14.25 25.75
CA MET A 588 -43.07 -13.50 24.73
C MET A 588 -43.77 -13.72 23.39
N LYS A 589 -44.15 -12.62 22.73
CA LYS A 589 -44.71 -12.62 21.38
C LYS A 589 -43.65 -12.11 20.41
N LEU A 590 -43.25 -12.95 19.47
CA LEU A 590 -42.45 -12.56 18.32
C LEU A 590 -43.36 -12.63 17.09
N SER A 591 -43.69 -11.46 16.54
CA SER A 591 -44.44 -11.34 15.29
C SER A 591 -43.47 -11.03 14.17
N VAL A 592 -43.25 -12.00 13.28
CA VAL A 592 -42.50 -11.78 12.04
C VAL A 592 -43.52 -11.57 10.93
N SER A 593 -43.62 -10.34 10.42
CA SER A 593 -44.52 -9.96 9.34
C SER A 593 -43.74 -9.47 8.12
N GLY A 594 -44.20 -9.80 6.91
CA GLY A 594 -43.64 -9.25 5.67
C GLY A 594 -42.51 -10.06 5.04
N ILE A 595 -42.59 -11.39 5.06
CA ILE A 595 -41.69 -12.23 4.25
C ILE A 595 -42.17 -12.19 2.79
N SER A 596 -41.56 -11.34 1.96
CA SER A 596 -41.81 -11.31 0.51
C SER A 596 -40.83 -12.21 -0.24
N GLY A 597 -41.23 -13.42 -0.59
CA GLY A 597 -40.43 -14.34 -1.41
C GLY A 597 -40.95 -15.78 -1.41
N THR A 598 -40.51 -16.58 -2.37
CA THR A 598 -40.81 -18.01 -2.45
C THR A 598 -40.08 -18.77 -1.35
N LEU A 599 -40.80 -19.26 -0.33
CA LEU A 599 -40.27 -20.27 0.60
C LEU A 599 -40.19 -21.64 -0.11
N LYS A 600 -39.11 -21.87 -0.88
CA LYS A 600 -38.78 -23.22 -1.36
C LYS A 600 -38.52 -24.11 -0.14
N ALA A 601 -39.24 -25.23 -0.06
CA ALA A 601 -39.37 -26.01 1.17
C ALA A 601 -38.08 -26.76 1.56
N ASN A 602 -37.23 -26.12 2.38
CA ASN A 602 -36.15 -26.78 3.14
C ASN A 602 -36.30 -26.69 4.68
N GLY A 603 -37.49 -26.26 5.15
CA GLY A 603 -37.98 -26.44 6.52
C GLY A 603 -37.45 -25.45 7.55
N ILE A 604 -38.29 -25.11 8.53
CA ILE A 604 -37.87 -24.38 9.74
C ILE A 604 -37.13 -25.37 10.63
N ARG A 605 -35.83 -25.16 10.85
CA ARG A 605 -35.00 -25.98 11.75
C ARG A 605 -34.68 -25.22 13.04
N PHE A 606 -34.63 -25.95 14.15
CA PHE A 606 -34.15 -25.48 15.45
C PHE A 606 -33.05 -26.44 15.92
N GLY A 607 -31.90 -25.93 16.34
CA GLY A 607 -30.76 -26.76 16.76
C GLY A 607 -29.65 -25.95 17.41
N MET A 608 -28.75 -26.64 18.12
CA MET A 608 -27.51 -26.10 18.68
C MET A 608 -26.32 -26.81 18.04
N SER A 609 -25.21 -26.10 17.84
CA SER A 609 -23.96 -26.65 17.30
C SER A 609 -23.10 -27.29 18.38
N ASP A 610 -22.31 -28.29 18.00
CA ASP A 610 -20.88 -28.31 18.32
C ASP A 610 -20.10 -29.15 17.30
N TYR A 611 -18.92 -28.64 16.94
CA TYR A 611 -17.91 -29.19 16.02
C TYR A 611 -18.16 -29.21 14.50
N THR A 612 -17.09 -28.84 13.80
CA THR A 612 -16.95 -28.69 12.34
C THR A 612 -16.25 -29.89 11.70
N THR A 613 -16.74 -30.39 10.56
CA THR A 613 -15.92 -31.08 9.55
C THR A 613 -16.52 -30.95 8.14
N TRP A 614 -15.71 -30.44 7.20
CA TRP A 614 -15.71 -30.54 5.73
C TRP A 614 -16.85 -31.30 5.00
N GLY A 615 -17.44 -30.65 3.99
CA GLY A 615 -17.95 -31.34 2.79
C GLY A 615 -19.36 -30.97 2.30
N GLU A 616 -19.50 -29.77 1.70
CA GLU A 616 -20.59 -29.35 0.79
C GLU A 616 -22.06 -29.33 1.27
N SER A 617 -22.82 -28.41 0.65
CA SER A 617 -24.25 -28.08 0.86
C SER A 617 -24.64 -27.47 2.23
N GLU A 618 -24.82 -26.15 2.18
CA GLU A 618 -25.95 -25.38 2.74
C GLU A 618 -26.46 -25.74 4.16
N GLY A 619 -26.20 -24.85 5.12
CA GLY A 619 -26.77 -25.01 6.46
C GLY A 619 -26.38 -23.97 7.49
N GLU A 620 -26.35 -22.67 7.14
CA GLU A 620 -26.27 -21.62 8.17
C GLU A 620 -27.39 -21.84 9.20
N SER A 621 -26.98 -22.02 10.45
CA SER A 621 -27.87 -22.40 11.55
C SER A 621 -27.99 -21.23 12.51
N MET A 622 -29.22 -20.74 12.70
CA MET A 622 -29.53 -19.61 13.59
C MET A 622 -29.11 -19.90 15.04
N LEU A 623 -28.24 -19.06 15.59
CA LEU A 623 -27.70 -19.20 16.94
C LEU A 623 -28.68 -18.67 18.00
N ILE A 624 -29.00 -19.49 19.01
CA ILE A 624 -29.57 -19.01 20.28
C ILE A 624 -28.68 -19.54 21.40
N GLN A 625 -27.89 -18.65 22.01
CA GLN A 625 -26.99 -19.01 23.10
C GLN A 625 -27.72 -19.04 24.44
N LEU A 626 -27.84 -20.23 25.04
CA LEU A 626 -28.18 -20.42 26.45
C LEU A 626 -27.04 -21.20 27.10
N SER A 627 -26.18 -20.52 27.88
CA SER A 627 -25.06 -21.15 28.58
C SER A 627 -25.25 -21.07 30.11
N PRO A 628 -24.96 -22.12 30.91
CA PRO A 628 -25.48 -22.22 32.28
C PRO A 628 -24.70 -21.44 33.35
N THR A 629 -23.63 -20.73 32.99
CA THR A 629 -22.63 -20.21 33.94
C THR A 629 -22.81 -18.76 34.37
N ASN A 630 -23.71 -17.99 33.74
CA ASN A 630 -23.92 -16.60 34.11
C ASN A 630 -24.96 -16.46 35.24
N THR A 631 -24.45 -16.13 36.43
CA THR A 631 -25.24 -15.62 37.57
C THR A 631 -25.52 -14.11 37.46
N SER A 632 -25.38 -13.55 36.26
CA SER A 632 -25.71 -12.17 35.86
C SER A 632 -26.51 -12.17 34.56
N SER A 633 -27.43 -11.23 34.41
CA SER A 633 -28.69 -11.45 33.70
C SER A 633 -28.87 -10.65 32.40
N ASP A 634 -28.21 -11.09 31.32
CA ASP A 634 -28.32 -10.47 29.99
C ASP A 634 -28.64 -11.51 28.90
N ILE A 635 -29.51 -11.15 27.95
CA ILE A 635 -29.82 -11.90 26.73
C ILE A 635 -29.54 -10.96 25.55
N SER A 636 -28.72 -11.37 24.60
CA SER A 636 -28.37 -10.62 23.39
C SER A 636 -28.66 -11.46 22.14
N ILE A 637 -29.14 -10.82 21.07
CA ILE A 637 -29.42 -11.45 19.77
C ILE A 637 -28.57 -10.72 18.72
N TYR A 638 -27.80 -11.48 17.93
CA TYR A 638 -27.02 -10.98 16.80
C TYR A 638 -27.68 -11.43 15.49
N THR A 639 -27.68 -10.59 14.46
CA THR A 639 -28.40 -10.81 13.20
C THR A 639 -27.53 -10.59 11.95
N ASP A 640 -26.20 -10.71 12.07
CA ASP A 640 -25.28 -10.61 10.94
C ASP A 640 -25.06 -11.97 10.26
N SER A 641 -25.96 -12.36 9.35
CA SER A 641 -25.66 -13.08 8.09
C SER A 641 -26.94 -13.30 7.25
N PHE A 642 -27.28 -12.31 6.44
CA PHE A 642 -28.11 -12.52 5.25
C PHE A 642 -27.28 -12.11 4.03
N GLN A 643 -26.47 -13.02 3.48
CA GLN A 643 -25.95 -12.87 2.13
C GLN A 643 -25.89 -14.19 1.35
N ASP A 644 -25.99 -14.03 0.05
CA ASP A 644 -26.23 -15.04 -0.99
C ASP A 644 -24.92 -15.60 -1.54
N VAL A 645 -24.87 -16.92 -1.78
CA VAL A 645 -23.79 -17.59 -2.53
C VAL A 645 -24.33 -18.68 -3.49
N GLY A 646 -25.11 -18.26 -4.47
CA GLY A 646 -24.83 -18.67 -5.87
C GLY A 646 -25.70 -19.77 -6.49
N GLU A 647 -25.99 -19.59 -7.78
CA GLU A 647 -26.89 -20.44 -8.57
C GLU A 647 -26.37 -21.86 -8.82
N THR A 648 -27.27 -22.85 -8.79
CA THR A 648 -27.47 -23.77 -9.95
C THR A 648 -28.95 -24.13 -10.06
N GLY A 649 -29.48 -24.13 -11.28
CA GLY A 649 -30.92 -24.23 -11.51
C GLY A 649 -31.47 -25.66 -11.52
N ASP A 650 -32.58 -25.86 -10.81
CA ASP A 650 -33.70 -26.63 -11.36
C ASP A 650 -35.05 -25.95 -11.03
N SER A 651 -35.96 -26.00 -11.99
CA SER A 651 -37.18 -25.18 -12.05
C SER A 651 -38.44 -26.02 -11.86
N ALA A 652 -38.80 -26.25 -10.58
CA ALA A 652 -40.09 -26.81 -10.21
C ALA A 652 -40.69 -26.03 -9.04
N SER A 653 -41.63 -25.13 -9.34
CA SER A 653 -42.32 -24.27 -8.37
C SER A 653 -43.30 -25.06 -7.49
N ASN A 654 -43.46 -24.58 -6.26
CA ASN A 654 -44.62 -24.86 -5.42
C ASN A 654 -44.73 -23.72 -4.39
N ASP A 655 -45.15 -22.55 -4.88
CA ASP A 655 -45.31 -21.32 -4.11
C ASP A 655 -46.57 -21.34 -3.24
N GLU A 656 -46.41 -21.36 -1.92
CA GLU A 656 -47.40 -20.81 -1.00
C GLU A 656 -46.71 -19.73 -0.14
N LEU A 657 -47.09 -18.47 -0.39
CA LEU A 657 -46.61 -17.31 0.35
C LEU A 657 -47.27 -17.26 1.73
N TYR A 658 -46.45 -17.15 2.77
CA TYR A 658 -46.90 -16.89 4.14
C TYR A 658 -46.53 -15.45 4.51
N ASP A 659 -47.53 -14.59 4.76
CA ASP A 659 -47.35 -13.18 5.14
C ASP A 659 -46.60 -12.98 6.48
N GLY A 660 -46.33 -14.06 7.20
CA GLY A 660 -45.63 -14.04 8.48
C GLY A 660 -45.95 -15.23 9.36
N PHE A 661 -45.30 -15.28 10.52
CA PHE A 661 -45.62 -16.23 11.60
C PHE A 661 -45.57 -15.54 12.96
N GLU A 662 -46.48 -15.94 13.85
CA GLU A 662 -46.44 -15.59 15.26
C GLU A 662 -45.85 -16.77 16.06
N VAL A 663 -44.79 -16.51 16.83
CA VAL A 663 -44.27 -17.44 17.83
C VAL A 663 -44.79 -17.00 19.20
N THR A 664 -45.56 -17.87 19.84
CA THR A 664 -45.94 -17.73 21.25
C THR A 664 -45.15 -18.73 22.08
N LEU A 665 -44.33 -18.22 23.01
CA LEU A 665 -43.63 -19.01 24.02
C LEU A 665 -44.29 -18.80 25.39
N VAL A 666 -44.58 -19.89 26.08
CA VAL A 666 -45.18 -19.91 27.42
C VAL A 666 -44.38 -20.83 28.32
N ALA A 667 -43.82 -20.30 29.40
CA ALA A 667 -43.20 -21.09 30.46
C ALA A 667 -44.18 -21.25 31.64
N ASP A 668 -44.27 -22.46 32.19
CA ASP A 668 -44.81 -22.72 33.54
C ASP A 668 -44.01 -23.86 34.22
N VAL A 669 -44.33 -24.21 35.47
CA VAL A 669 -43.58 -25.24 36.23
C VAL A 669 -43.50 -26.62 35.59
N ASN A 670 -44.35 -26.94 34.62
CA ASN A 670 -44.36 -28.24 33.96
C ASN A 670 -43.54 -28.25 32.65
N GLY A 671 -42.96 -27.10 32.27
CA GLY A 671 -42.03 -26.97 31.16
C GLY A 671 -42.36 -25.81 30.22
N TYR A 672 -41.78 -25.88 29.01
CA TYR A 672 -41.94 -24.87 27.97
C TYR A 672 -42.96 -25.34 26.93
N GLN A 673 -43.92 -24.48 26.60
CA GLN A 673 -44.81 -24.65 25.46
C GLN A 673 -44.49 -23.62 24.40
N PHE A 674 -44.50 -24.03 23.14
CA PHE A 674 -44.42 -23.12 22.00
C PHE A 674 -45.55 -23.38 21.03
N THR A 675 -45.99 -22.33 20.34
CA THR A 675 -46.88 -22.44 19.19
C THR A 675 -46.38 -21.50 18.10
N LEU A 676 -46.15 -22.05 16.91
CA LEU A 676 -46.03 -21.29 15.67
C LEU A 676 -47.39 -21.24 14.99
N THR A 677 -47.82 -20.04 14.59
CA THR A 677 -49.04 -19.82 13.81
C THR A 677 -48.69 -19.05 12.55
N GLY A 678 -48.87 -19.65 11.37
CA GLY A 678 -48.77 -18.93 10.10
C GLY A 678 -49.91 -17.92 9.96
N LEU A 679 -49.59 -16.66 9.62
CA LEU A 679 -50.53 -15.53 9.62
C LEU A 679 -51.32 -15.36 8.30
N GLY A 680 -51.29 -16.35 7.41
CA GLY A 680 -51.93 -16.32 6.09
C GLY A 680 -53.45 -16.60 6.08
N ASN A 681 -54.16 -16.00 5.12
CA ASN A 681 -55.63 -15.97 5.05
C ASN A 681 -56.33 -17.28 4.60
N THR A 682 -55.60 -18.36 4.29
CA THR A 682 -56.19 -19.63 3.82
C THR A 682 -55.63 -20.84 4.57
N SER A 683 -56.23 -21.13 5.74
CA SER A 683 -55.88 -22.22 6.66
C SER A 683 -54.55 -21.99 7.40
N PRO A 684 -54.56 -21.51 8.66
CA PRO A 684 -53.32 -21.32 9.41
C PRO A 684 -52.65 -22.67 9.68
N LEU A 685 -51.39 -22.80 9.27
CA LEU A 685 -50.52 -23.87 9.71
C LEU A 685 -50.18 -23.60 11.18
N ILE A 686 -50.82 -24.34 12.09
CA ILE A 686 -50.56 -24.28 13.52
C ILE A 686 -49.64 -25.45 13.88
N ILE A 687 -48.44 -25.13 14.33
CA ILE A 687 -47.47 -26.11 14.85
C ILE A 687 -47.33 -25.82 16.35
N SER A 688 -47.95 -26.67 17.16
CA SER A 688 -47.89 -26.59 18.63
C SER A 688 -47.02 -27.71 19.19
N GLY A 689 -46.11 -27.37 20.10
CA GLY A 689 -45.28 -28.32 20.82
C GLY A 689 -45.32 -28.08 22.33
N VAL A 690 -45.33 -29.17 23.09
CA VAL A 690 -45.24 -29.17 24.55
C VAL A 690 -43.98 -29.94 24.95
N PHE A 691 -43.07 -29.29 25.66
CA PHE A 691 -41.94 -29.95 26.29
C PHE A 691 -42.26 -30.14 27.77
N SER A 692 -42.54 -31.38 28.17
CA SER A 692 -42.71 -31.78 29.57
C SER A 692 -41.74 -32.90 29.91
N GLY A 693 -40.76 -32.62 30.77
CA GLY A 693 -39.74 -33.60 31.15
C GLY A 693 -38.86 -33.06 32.27
N SER A 694 -39.03 -33.63 33.47
CA SER A 694 -38.07 -33.54 34.56
C SER A 694 -37.03 -34.65 34.41
N GLU A 695 -35.77 -34.34 34.75
CA GLU A 695 -34.57 -35.21 34.86
C GLU A 695 -33.52 -35.06 33.73
N PHE A 696 -32.39 -34.47 34.13
CA PHE A 696 -31.10 -34.42 33.43
C PHE A 696 -30.21 -35.62 33.89
N VAL A 697 -29.17 -35.94 33.10
CA VAL A 697 -27.92 -36.71 33.39
C VAL A 697 -27.89 -38.27 33.34
N ASP A 698 -26.94 -38.82 32.56
CA ASP A 698 -25.80 -39.75 32.92
C ASP A 698 -25.40 -41.00 32.05
N TYR A 699 -24.21 -40.93 31.41
CA TYR A 699 -23.44 -41.86 30.53
C TYR A 699 -24.04 -42.67 29.33
N PHE A 700 -23.47 -42.41 28.13
CA PHE A 700 -23.46 -43.18 26.86
C PHE A 700 -24.65 -43.10 25.89
N GLY A 701 -24.45 -42.30 24.84
CA GLY A 701 -24.95 -42.69 23.52
C GLY A 701 -26.23 -42.03 23.04
N ASN A 702 -26.10 -40.70 22.86
CA ASN A 702 -26.60 -39.97 21.69
C ASN A 702 -28.09 -39.58 21.73
N GLY A 703 -28.50 -38.37 21.29
CA GLY A 703 -29.87 -37.78 21.49
C GLY A 703 -30.69 -37.31 20.26
N HIS A 704 -31.83 -37.95 19.88
CA HIS A 704 -32.67 -37.61 18.69
C HIS A 704 -34.18 -37.95 18.82
N PHE A 705 -35.03 -37.18 18.10
CA PHE A 705 -36.35 -37.53 17.53
C PHE A 705 -36.37 -37.14 16.04
N LEU A 706 -37.16 -37.81 15.20
CA LEU A 706 -37.37 -37.44 13.78
C LEU A 706 -38.88 -37.36 13.47
N TYR A 707 -39.33 -36.29 12.84
CA TYR A 707 -40.64 -36.25 12.17
C TYR A 707 -40.44 -36.05 10.66
N GLN A 708 -41.15 -36.83 9.86
CA GLN A 708 -40.99 -36.89 8.41
C GLN A 708 -42.31 -36.55 7.72
N ALA A 709 -42.31 -35.52 6.87
CA ALA A 709 -43.41 -35.22 5.97
C ALA A 709 -43.06 -35.75 4.56
N GLN A 710 -43.85 -36.70 4.04
CA GLN A 710 -43.69 -37.19 2.67
C GLN A 710 -44.59 -36.42 1.68
N ARG A 711 -44.04 -36.06 0.52
CA ARG A 711 -44.77 -35.44 -0.59
C ARG A 711 -45.47 -36.52 -1.42
N TYR A 712 -46.78 -36.41 -1.60
CA TYR A 712 -47.54 -37.26 -2.53
C TYR A 712 -47.43 -36.71 -3.95
N ASN A 713 -47.21 -37.58 -4.94
CA ASN A 713 -47.57 -37.29 -6.33
C ASN A 713 -48.97 -37.87 -6.61
N SER A 714 -49.85 -37.08 -7.22
CA SER A 714 -51.16 -37.55 -7.64
C SER A 714 -51.02 -38.61 -8.75
N THR A 715 -51.57 -39.80 -8.48
CA THR A 715 -51.90 -40.86 -9.46
C THR A 715 -50.74 -41.54 -10.21
N THR A 716 -49.93 -42.34 -9.49
CA THR A 716 -49.92 -43.83 -9.69
C THR A 716 -49.25 -44.56 -8.51
N GLU A 717 -49.85 -45.67 -8.12
CA GLU A 717 -49.53 -46.62 -7.03
C GLU A 717 -48.08 -47.21 -7.03
N PRO A 718 -47.63 -47.83 -5.91
CA PRO A 718 -46.34 -47.52 -5.29
C PRO A 718 -45.44 -48.76 -5.07
N LEU A 719 -44.43 -48.66 -4.19
CA LEU A 719 -44.13 -49.75 -3.24
C LEU A 719 -43.41 -49.25 -1.97
N VAL A 720 -43.90 -49.73 -0.83
CA VAL A 720 -43.41 -49.51 0.53
C VAL A 720 -42.25 -50.48 0.84
N SER A 721 -41.55 -50.22 1.96
CA SER A 721 -40.83 -51.18 2.85
C SER A 721 -39.29 -51.02 2.86
N THR A 722 -38.62 -50.89 4.02
CA THR A 722 -39.09 -50.91 5.43
C THR A 722 -37.96 -50.49 6.42
N ILE A 723 -38.33 -50.01 7.62
CA ILE A 723 -37.67 -50.30 8.94
C ILE A 723 -36.28 -49.64 9.18
N THR A 724 -35.90 -49.13 10.37
CA THR A 724 -36.44 -49.21 11.76
C THR A 724 -36.15 -47.92 12.57
N GLU A 725 -36.95 -47.71 13.61
CA GLU A 725 -36.63 -47.06 14.90
C GLU A 725 -35.58 -45.93 14.98
N ALA A 726 -36.09 -44.73 15.26
CA ALA A 726 -35.37 -43.82 16.15
C ALA A 726 -35.44 -44.34 17.59
N SER A 727 -34.31 -44.39 18.28
CA SER A 727 -34.25 -44.07 19.71
C SER A 727 -32.81 -43.81 20.06
N ILE A 728 -32.56 -42.64 20.59
CA ILE A 728 -31.21 -42.15 20.77
C ILE A 728 -31.41 -41.22 22.00
N SER A 729 -30.97 -41.70 23.18
CA SER A 729 -31.04 -41.07 24.53
C SER A 729 -29.69 -40.51 25.06
N ILE A 730 -29.67 -39.24 25.50
CA ILE A 730 -28.48 -38.54 26.04
C ILE A 730 -28.24 -38.83 27.51
N SER A 731 -26.97 -39.02 27.88
CA SER A 731 -26.57 -39.07 29.28
C SER A 731 -25.01 -38.85 29.41
N GLN A 732 -24.53 -38.07 30.40
CA GLN A 732 -23.17 -37.43 30.45
C GLN A 732 -22.38 -37.63 31.78
N GLN A 733 -21.15 -38.16 31.73
CA GLN A 733 -20.00 -37.62 32.48
C GLN A 733 -18.62 -38.03 31.90
N ALA A 734 -17.52 -37.67 32.57
CA ALA A 734 -16.22 -37.39 31.96
C ALA A 734 -15.26 -38.58 31.70
N THR A 735 -14.41 -38.38 30.68
CA THR A 735 -13.02 -38.85 30.56
C THR A 735 -12.32 -37.75 29.74
N VAL A 736 -11.64 -36.81 30.41
CA VAL A 736 -10.18 -36.82 30.64
C VAL A 736 -9.43 -37.03 29.32
N ASP A 737 -8.69 -36.01 28.88
CA ASP A 737 -7.94 -36.09 27.64
C ASP A 737 -6.83 -37.18 27.74
N PRO A 738 -6.47 -37.86 26.64
CA PRO A 738 -5.46 -38.92 26.66
C PRO A 738 -4.10 -38.52 27.25
N TYR A 739 -3.69 -37.26 27.14
CA TYR A 739 -2.47 -36.74 27.77
C TYR A 739 -2.63 -36.64 29.30
N THR A 740 -3.73 -36.04 29.78
CA THR A 740 -4.08 -35.98 31.21
C THR A 740 -4.23 -37.38 31.81
N GLN A 741 -4.82 -38.33 31.07
CA GLN A 741 -4.92 -39.73 31.50
C GLN A 741 -3.55 -40.42 31.51
N TRP A 742 -2.69 -40.19 30.51
CA TRP A 742 -1.34 -40.74 30.47
C TRP A 742 -0.44 -40.21 31.60
N VAL A 743 -0.51 -38.92 31.92
CA VAL A 743 0.20 -38.32 33.07
C VAL A 743 -0.29 -38.93 34.39
N ALA A 744 -1.61 -39.06 34.57
CA ALA A 744 -2.18 -39.67 35.77
C ALA A 744 -1.80 -41.16 35.91
N GLU A 745 -1.86 -41.94 34.84
CA GLU A 745 -1.62 -43.40 34.89
C GLU A 745 -0.15 -43.78 35.04
N ASN A 746 0.79 -42.98 34.52
CA ASN A 746 2.23 -43.29 34.62
C ASN A 746 2.91 -42.74 35.88
N PHE A 747 2.29 -41.79 36.58
CA PHE A 747 2.85 -41.16 37.80
C PHE A 747 2.01 -41.34 39.08
N ALA A 748 0.81 -41.95 39.02
CA ALA A 748 0.01 -42.28 40.22
C ALA A 748 0.67 -43.35 41.10
N GLY A 749 1.58 -42.89 41.96
CA GLY A 749 2.42 -43.74 42.83
C GLY A 749 3.78 -43.12 43.17
N ALA A 750 4.18 -42.05 42.48
CA ALA A 750 5.18 -41.13 43.01
C ALA A 750 4.68 -40.56 44.36
N SER A 751 5.59 -40.35 45.32
CA SER A 751 5.24 -39.73 46.61
C SER A 751 4.83 -38.26 46.42
N GLU A 752 4.30 -37.64 47.48
CA GLU A 752 3.86 -36.23 47.53
C GLU A 752 4.98 -35.18 47.28
N ASP A 753 6.14 -35.62 46.80
CA ASP A 753 7.37 -34.85 46.60
C ASP A 753 7.66 -34.53 45.11
N ALA A 754 6.80 -34.93 44.17
CA ALA A 754 6.97 -34.64 42.73
C ALA A 754 6.41 -33.26 42.35
N ASP A 755 7.29 -32.33 41.96
CA ASP A 755 6.94 -30.92 41.68
C ASP A 755 6.18 -30.74 40.35
N THR A 756 5.24 -29.80 40.34
CA THR A 756 4.32 -29.51 39.23
C THR A 756 4.13 -28.00 39.00
N SER A 757 5.06 -27.15 39.46
CA SER A 757 4.94 -25.69 39.39
C SER A 757 6.16 -24.96 38.79
N ASP A 758 5.88 -23.86 38.08
CA ASP A 758 6.81 -23.13 37.20
C ASP A 758 7.76 -22.16 37.96
N SER A 759 8.23 -22.53 39.15
CA SER A 759 9.08 -21.65 39.97
C SER A 759 10.16 -22.38 40.78
N GLY A 760 11.28 -22.68 40.12
CA GLY A 760 12.61 -22.83 40.72
C GLY A 760 12.80 -23.92 41.79
N ASN A 761 13.23 -25.12 41.33
CA ASN A 761 13.75 -26.28 42.08
C ASN A 761 13.74 -26.16 43.63
N PRO A 762 12.67 -26.67 44.29
CA PRO A 762 12.56 -26.74 45.74
C PRO A 762 13.13 -28.02 46.39
N ASP A 763 13.43 -29.09 45.62
CA ASP A 763 13.73 -30.43 46.15
C ASP A 763 15.22 -30.83 46.14
N GLY A 764 16.03 -30.18 45.29
CA GLY A 764 17.48 -30.37 45.22
C GLY A 764 17.94 -31.63 44.48
N ASP A 765 17.10 -32.20 43.60
CA ASP A 765 17.49 -33.28 42.69
C ASP A 765 18.57 -32.83 41.66
N SER A 766 19.33 -33.78 41.12
CA SER A 766 20.50 -33.52 40.23
C SER A 766 20.37 -34.06 38.79
N LEU A 767 19.17 -34.41 38.32
CA LEU A 767 18.95 -35.10 37.04
C LEU A 767 18.16 -34.26 36.03
N ASN A 768 18.85 -33.97 34.92
CA ASN A 768 18.63 -32.83 34.03
C ASN A 768 17.42 -32.94 33.06
N ASN A 769 16.73 -31.82 32.82
CA ASN A 769 15.42 -31.68 32.16
C ASN A 769 15.43 -31.82 30.61
N LEU A 770 16.05 -32.87 30.06
CA LEU A 770 16.51 -32.88 28.65
C LEU A 770 15.77 -33.80 27.64
N MET A 771 14.53 -34.25 27.89
CA MET A 771 13.82 -35.17 26.97
C MET A 771 12.42 -34.74 26.48
N GLU A 772 11.64 -33.96 27.24
CA GLU A 772 10.17 -33.94 27.05
C GLU A 772 9.60 -32.84 26.12
N TRP A 773 10.44 -32.10 25.39
CA TRP A 773 9.98 -30.96 24.54
C TRP A 773 9.92 -31.27 23.03
N ALA A 774 10.12 -32.52 22.59
CA ALA A 774 10.67 -32.80 21.24
C ALA A 774 9.75 -33.52 20.20
N LEU A 775 8.45 -33.75 20.44
CA LEU A 775 7.64 -34.61 19.54
C LEU A 775 6.17 -34.21 19.25
N ALA A 776 5.75 -32.94 19.40
CA ALA A 776 4.34 -32.55 19.28
C ALA A 776 3.99 -31.40 18.31
N THR A 777 4.81 -31.12 17.29
CA THR A 777 4.44 -30.23 16.17
C THR A 777 4.25 -31.02 14.87
N ASN A 778 3.10 -30.88 14.21
CA ASN A 778 2.92 -31.25 12.80
C ASN A 778 1.94 -30.27 12.10
N PRO A 779 2.32 -29.63 10.98
CA PRO A 779 1.46 -28.71 10.22
C PRO A 779 0.36 -29.43 9.39
N MET A 780 -0.37 -28.63 8.61
CA MET A 780 -1.51 -28.96 7.74
C MET A 780 -2.89 -28.98 8.41
N ALA A 781 -3.32 -27.78 8.82
CA ALA A 781 -4.71 -27.41 8.59
C ALA A 781 -4.96 -27.26 7.07
N SER A 782 -6.13 -27.70 6.63
CA SER A 782 -6.84 -27.32 5.39
C SER A 782 -6.24 -27.54 3.99
N ASP A 783 -5.13 -28.27 3.82
CA ASP A 783 -4.79 -28.82 2.50
C ASP A 783 -4.32 -30.28 2.57
N GLN A 784 -4.76 -31.10 1.61
CA GLN A 784 -4.51 -32.55 1.57
C GLN A 784 -3.59 -32.91 0.39
N PRO A 785 -2.26 -32.70 0.48
CA PRO A 785 -1.34 -33.28 -0.48
C PRO A 785 -1.38 -34.80 -0.32
N THR A 786 -1.92 -35.51 -1.31
CA THR A 786 -2.00 -36.98 -1.26
C THR A 786 -0.59 -37.56 -1.38
N LEU A 787 -0.01 -37.98 -0.26
CA LEU A 787 1.32 -38.57 -0.18
C LEU A 787 1.26 -40.06 -0.53
N THR A 788 1.91 -40.48 -1.61
CA THR A 788 2.06 -41.90 -1.95
C THR A 788 3.52 -42.30 -1.99
N SER A 789 3.86 -43.47 -1.46
CA SER A 789 5.23 -43.98 -1.41
C SER A 789 5.32 -45.45 -1.80
N HIS A 790 6.37 -45.83 -2.54
CA HIS A 790 6.64 -47.22 -2.89
C HIS A 790 8.14 -47.46 -3.10
N GLN A 791 8.56 -48.72 -3.13
CA GLN A 791 9.94 -49.11 -3.46
C GLN A 791 10.04 -49.41 -4.96
N GLU A 792 11.05 -48.83 -5.63
CA GLU A 792 11.39 -49.10 -7.02
C GLU A 792 12.89 -49.45 -7.12
N GLY A 793 13.18 -50.75 -7.27
CA GLY A 793 14.54 -51.28 -7.23
C GLY A 793 15.23 -50.99 -5.89
N ASP A 794 16.44 -50.46 -5.96
CA ASP A 794 17.27 -50.09 -4.80
C ASP A 794 16.93 -48.67 -4.28
N HIS A 795 15.73 -48.14 -4.58
CA HIS A 795 15.29 -46.80 -4.17
C HIS A 795 13.87 -46.85 -3.56
N PHE A 796 13.59 -45.90 -2.67
CA PHE A 796 12.26 -45.60 -2.14
C PHE A 796 11.79 -44.27 -2.73
N VAL A 797 10.63 -44.27 -3.38
CA VAL A 797 10.09 -43.14 -4.14
C VAL A 797 8.84 -42.61 -3.48
N VAL A 798 8.80 -41.29 -3.26
CA VAL A 798 7.67 -40.56 -2.65
C VAL A 798 7.12 -39.57 -3.67
N THR A 799 5.80 -39.44 -3.75
CA THR A 799 5.09 -38.52 -4.65
C THR A 799 4.06 -37.73 -3.87
N PHE A 800 4.01 -36.42 -4.12
CA PHE A 800 3.12 -35.46 -3.47
C PHE A 800 2.65 -34.38 -4.44
N TYR A 801 1.85 -33.44 -3.95
CA TYR A 801 1.27 -32.34 -4.71
C TYR A 801 1.48 -31.02 -3.93
N ARG A 802 1.76 -29.90 -4.62
CA ARG A 802 1.87 -28.55 -4.02
C ARG A 802 1.02 -27.55 -4.81
N ARG A 803 0.31 -26.63 -4.12
CA ARG A 803 -0.44 -25.52 -4.77
C ARG A 803 0.48 -24.37 -5.21
N ASP A 804 1.56 -24.16 -4.46
CA ASP A 804 2.44 -23.02 -4.61
C ASP A 804 3.83 -23.49 -5.11
N PRO A 805 4.36 -22.93 -6.22
CA PRO A 805 5.69 -23.27 -6.74
C PRO A 805 6.84 -22.84 -5.81
N SER A 806 6.63 -21.88 -4.90
CA SER A 806 7.63 -21.45 -3.91
C SER A 806 7.91 -22.51 -2.84
N ILE A 807 7.09 -23.56 -2.77
CA ILE A 807 7.32 -24.70 -1.89
C ILE A 807 8.36 -25.62 -2.52
N THR A 808 9.65 -25.32 -2.33
CA THR A 808 10.74 -25.92 -3.12
C THR A 808 10.99 -27.42 -2.88
N GLY A 809 10.37 -28.03 -1.85
CA GLY A 809 10.35 -29.48 -1.69
C GLY A 809 9.74 -29.97 -0.38
N ILE A 810 9.71 -31.30 -0.20
CA ILE A 810 9.55 -31.96 1.09
C ILE A 810 10.90 -32.58 1.47
N ASP A 811 11.50 -32.13 2.57
CA ASP A 811 12.73 -32.71 3.10
C ASP A 811 12.51 -34.12 3.68
N VAL A 812 12.83 -35.17 2.92
CA VAL A 812 12.69 -36.55 3.39
C VAL A 812 13.98 -37.10 3.99
N PHE A 813 14.02 -37.20 5.32
CA PHE A 813 15.20 -37.67 6.05
C PHE A 813 15.27 -39.20 6.19
N ALA A 814 16.46 -39.76 5.93
CA ALA A 814 16.77 -41.18 6.17
C ALA A 814 17.97 -41.32 7.10
N SER A 815 17.75 -41.11 8.41
CA SER A 815 18.77 -41.28 9.45
C SER A 815 18.80 -42.71 9.99
N TRP A 816 19.99 -43.31 10.08
CA TRP A 816 20.21 -44.34 11.09
C TRP A 816 20.51 -43.64 12.41
N ALA A 817 19.78 -44.05 13.45
CA ALA A 817 20.30 -44.00 14.80
C ALA A 817 21.60 -44.87 14.82
N PRO A 818 22.59 -44.57 15.68
CA PRO A 818 22.49 -45.30 16.93
C PRO A 818 21.50 -44.73 17.94
N SER A 819 21.21 -43.42 18.15
CA SER A 819 21.93 -42.13 18.13
C SER A 819 22.71 -41.57 16.92
N VAL A 820 22.28 -40.41 16.39
CA VAL A 820 23.21 -39.37 15.85
C VAL A 820 22.75 -37.97 16.25
N THR A 821 23.71 -37.12 16.62
CA THR A 821 23.62 -35.66 16.73
C THR A 821 24.55 -35.02 15.70
N SER A 822 24.08 -34.13 14.82
CA SER A 822 24.83 -32.96 14.36
C SER A 822 24.01 -32.04 13.45
N GLU A 823 24.22 -30.74 13.67
CA GLU A 823 24.14 -29.63 12.70
C GLU A 823 24.47 -29.96 11.23
N VAL A 824 23.67 -29.38 10.32
CA VAL A 824 23.87 -29.14 8.84
C VAL A 824 24.07 -30.46 8.03
N TRP A 825 23.60 -30.67 6.79
CA TRP A 825 23.54 -29.87 5.56
C TRP A 825 22.33 -30.33 4.71
N GLN A 826 21.52 -29.41 4.16
CA GLN A 826 21.57 -28.85 2.78
C GLN A 826 21.40 -29.88 1.64
N LEU A 827 20.89 -29.43 0.49
CA LEU A 827 20.56 -30.19 -0.73
C LEU A 827 21.80 -30.78 -1.47
N ASP A 828 22.84 -31.15 -0.73
CA ASP A 828 24.21 -31.27 -1.23
C ASP A 828 24.72 -32.72 -1.15
N GLY A 829 24.08 -33.60 -1.92
CA GLY A 829 24.80 -34.73 -2.52
C GLY A 829 24.61 -36.14 -1.94
N ASN A 830 23.54 -36.44 -1.20
CA ASN A 830 23.24 -37.82 -0.74
C ASN A 830 21.86 -38.36 -1.19
N GLY A 831 21.49 -38.09 -2.44
CA GLY A 831 20.65 -39.00 -3.22
C GLY A 831 19.19 -38.62 -3.46
N LEU A 832 18.67 -37.57 -2.81
CA LEU A 832 17.38 -37.00 -3.18
C LEU A 832 17.47 -36.35 -4.56
N THR A 833 16.69 -36.87 -5.51
CA THR A 833 16.51 -36.24 -6.83
C THR A 833 15.04 -35.86 -6.96
N GLU A 834 14.74 -34.56 -6.96
CA GLU A 834 13.39 -34.05 -7.23
C GLU A 834 13.12 -34.02 -8.74
N SER A 835 11.88 -34.29 -9.12
CA SER A 835 11.40 -34.14 -10.49
C SER A 835 9.93 -33.71 -10.51
N SER A 836 9.65 -32.64 -11.26
CA SER A 836 8.28 -32.23 -11.57
C SER A 836 7.65 -33.20 -12.55
N LEU A 837 6.45 -33.67 -12.24
CA LEU A 837 5.69 -34.64 -13.02
C LEU A 837 4.52 -34.01 -13.80
N GLY A 838 4.20 -32.73 -13.54
CA GLY A 838 3.20 -31.97 -14.29
C GLY A 838 2.44 -30.93 -13.45
N TRP A 839 1.79 -30.00 -14.15
CA TRP A 839 1.05 -28.86 -13.59
C TRP A 839 -0.38 -28.82 -14.11
N THR A 840 -1.39 -28.64 -13.25
CA THR A 840 -2.80 -28.46 -13.67
C THR A 840 -3.61 -27.73 -12.59
N ASN A 841 -4.48 -26.78 -12.97
CA ASN A 841 -5.41 -26.06 -12.07
C ASN A 841 -4.75 -25.47 -10.80
N GLY A 842 -3.56 -24.86 -10.93
CA GLY A 842 -2.86 -24.29 -9.78
C GLY A 842 -2.32 -25.32 -8.79
N ILE A 843 -2.08 -26.56 -9.23
CA ILE A 843 -1.43 -27.61 -8.44
C ILE A 843 -0.33 -28.28 -9.29
N GLU A 844 0.87 -28.34 -8.74
CA GLU A 844 2.00 -29.11 -9.27
C GLU A 844 2.08 -30.49 -8.61
N LYS A 845 2.45 -31.51 -9.39
CA LYS A 845 2.75 -32.86 -8.90
C LYS A 845 4.25 -33.13 -8.93
N VAL A 846 4.81 -33.59 -7.82
CA VAL A 846 6.26 -33.72 -7.60
C VAL A 846 6.61 -35.12 -7.08
N SER A 847 7.78 -35.65 -7.49
CA SER A 847 8.33 -36.87 -6.90
C SER A 847 9.80 -36.75 -6.49
N ALA A 848 10.14 -37.41 -5.38
CA ALA A 848 11.47 -37.50 -4.82
C ALA A 848 11.89 -38.96 -4.58
N SER A 849 13.11 -39.32 -4.96
CA SER A 849 13.66 -40.69 -4.85
C SER A 849 14.80 -40.76 -3.85
N ILE A 850 14.88 -41.84 -3.07
CA ILE A 850 15.85 -42.03 -1.98
C ILE A 850 16.58 -43.37 -2.15
N PRO A 851 17.92 -43.42 -2.28
CA PRO A 851 18.66 -44.68 -2.36
C PRO A 851 18.58 -45.49 -1.06
N LEU A 852 18.34 -46.79 -1.20
CA LEU A 852 18.41 -47.78 -0.12
C LEU A 852 19.82 -48.38 -0.09
N SER A 853 20.59 -48.10 0.96
CA SER A 853 21.82 -48.84 1.26
C SER A 853 21.54 -49.99 2.24
N ASP A 854 22.35 -51.05 2.17
CA ASP A 854 22.28 -52.24 3.03
C ASP A 854 22.44 -51.93 4.54
N ASP A 855 22.83 -50.69 4.86
CA ASP A 855 23.13 -50.17 6.20
C ASP A 855 22.07 -49.20 6.74
N LYS A 856 20.93 -49.02 6.04
CA LYS A 856 19.76 -48.26 6.54
C LYS A 856 18.56 -49.18 6.86
N GLY A 857 17.77 -48.80 7.87
CA GLY A 857 16.85 -49.74 8.55
C GLY A 857 15.58 -49.12 9.14
N PHE A 858 15.50 -47.79 9.23
CA PHE A 858 14.26 -47.04 9.38
C PHE A 858 14.38 -45.76 8.55
N ILE A 859 13.25 -45.27 8.02
CA ILE A 859 13.13 -44.00 7.30
C ILE A 859 12.08 -43.18 8.04
N ARG A 860 12.39 -41.92 8.37
CA ARG A 860 11.45 -41.00 9.03
C ARG A 860 11.16 -39.84 8.10
N ILE A 861 10.00 -39.89 7.46
CA ILE A 861 9.48 -38.79 6.66
C ILE A 861 8.98 -37.72 7.65
N ASN A 862 9.67 -36.58 7.72
CA ASN A 862 9.09 -35.35 8.25
C ASN A 862 8.64 -34.52 7.04
N THR A 863 7.53 -33.80 7.15
CA THR A 863 7.07 -32.89 6.11
C THR A 863 7.10 -31.48 6.65
N GLN A 864 8.05 -30.67 6.18
CA GLN A 864 8.09 -29.24 6.45
C GLN A 864 8.00 -28.50 5.12
N THR A 865 7.09 -27.55 5.06
CA THR A 865 6.97 -26.62 3.94
C THR A 865 8.15 -25.65 4.02
N ILE A 866 9.11 -25.74 3.09
CA ILE A 866 10.06 -24.66 2.85
C ILE A 866 9.34 -23.69 1.92
N ILE A 867 8.97 -22.51 2.41
CA ILE A 867 8.57 -21.39 1.56
C ILE A 867 9.85 -20.59 1.36
N GLU A 868 10.42 -20.63 0.15
CA GLU A 868 11.42 -19.62 -0.25
C GLU A 868 10.66 -18.34 -0.62
N ASN A 869 10.93 -17.26 0.12
CA ASN A 869 10.63 -15.89 -0.30
C ASN A 869 11.76 -15.39 -1.22
#